data_AF-A0A239R543-F1
#
_entry.id   AF-A0A239R543-F1
#
_cell.length_a   1.000
_cell.length_b   1.000
_cell.length_c   1.000
_cell.angle_alpha   90.00
_cell.angle_beta   90.00
_cell.angle_gamma   90.00
#
_symmetry.space_group_name_H-M   'P 1'
#
loop_
_entity.id
_entity.type
_entity.pdbx_description
1 polymer ?
#
loop_
_entity_poly.entity_id
_entity_poly.type
_entity_poly.pdbx_seq_one_letter_code
_entity_poly.pdbx_strand_id
1 'polypeptide(L)'
;MRPILTREEYLQLRDSERQRITVQAVRNGMEEQKKNLLQMNYSCLPNEDGTLKGAKAMSTTVGMDIDHIAPEELPRVKERILGKKDELGLLMLEKSARGQGYHLVFRRKTELSQEENLKWASELLGVKYDDGAKDITRVFFTTTNEELLFLDDAIFEMEEARGNGGTEVRGYENTSSAETFLAPPASIEADPRTPEPPKEELRFKGIPYSSIIAEYWRRTGGEPAEGERNVKLHKLAVNLRAICDNKKEVLMKVMPRYGLTEQELQSIVDSACKEPTKGSKIMEAIVTSPNLPEGEEMEEECEQAFQHPLLRRGLGRLLPLGLKESLTGVPVSMHMPVLCGILPIAAAYADQVEVEYCDGNRQRLGLMSIIRGEQASGKSVVKGALDIWKRQFDEEDTLARKREDEWKERKKGRKANEKAPEDPKVLIRMVPVTVSCSTLLKRFKNAQGHTLYSFGEELDTLRKTNGAGSWSSKYDIYRLAFDQGEWGQDYNSDAAESGVVKVAYNWTMLGTNGALKKCFRADNIENGLSSRILVAEMPDSSFSKMPKFKHRSTEDEGKILEAVTRLRSYSGYVDTPRLRKAIEEWVEEKRVEAAKDIDHVKDTYRKRAAVIGFRCGVVYRLLDGKESNRCLEFAVMMAEYCLQQQMSAFGEALRTECVNAREECQRYGSNHSVFDQLSPTFTMDDLRALKRNFCSDAALRKIVSRWYHDGWIEKSDTKHWRKISVTL
;
A
#
# COMPACT_ATOMS: atom_id res chain seq x y z
N MET A 1 -11.62 18.87 8.41
CA MET A 1 -11.08 20.24 8.46
C MET A 1 -12.23 21.16 8.09
N ARG A 2 -12.42 22.25 8.84
CA ARG A 2 -13.42 23.28 8.51
C ARG A 2 -12.71 24.62 8.30
N PRO A 3 -13.23 25.50 7.42
CA PRO A 3 -12.69 26.85 7.26
C PRO A 3 -12.74 27.62 8.58
N ILE A 4 -11.74 28.46 8.82
CA ILE A 4 -11.73 29.44 9.90
C ILE A 4 -12.11 30.77 9.28
N LEU A 5 -13.19 31.36 9.78
CA LEU A 5 -13.83 32.51 9.14
C LEU A 5 -13.57 33.83 9.88
N THR A 6 -12.95 33.79 11.06
CA THR A 6 -12.71 34.99 11.87
C THR A 6 -11.28 35.02 12.43
N ARG A 7 -10.74 36.24 12.55
CA ARG A 7 -9.46 36.50 13.23
C ARG A 7 -9.46 35.99 14.66
N GLU A 8 -10.56 36.22 15.39
CA GLU A 8 -10.66 35.84 16.80
C GLU A 8 -10.50 34.33 16.99
N GLU A 9 -11.22 33.54 16.20
CA GLU A 9 -11.09 32.08 16.22
C GLU A 9 -9.68 31.62 15.87
N TYR A 10 -9.09 32.22 14.82
CA TYR A 10 -7.74 31.90 14.37
C TYR A 10 -6.71 32.12 15.48
N LEU A 11 -6.77 33.27 16.17
CA LEU A 11 -5.85 33.60 17.25
C LEU A 11 -6.09 32.73 18.50
N GLN A 12 -7.33 32.38 18.82
CA GLN A 12 -7.66 31.50 19.95
C GLN A 12 -7.12 30.08 19.75
N LEU A 13 -7.28 29.51 18.55
CA LEU A 13 -6.79 28.16 18.24
C LEU A 13 -5.26 28.07 18.34
N ARG A 14 -4.57 29.10 17.85
CA ARG A 14 -3.10 29.21 17.85
C ARG A 14 -2.52 29.39 19.24
N ASP A 15 -3.29 29.90 20.18
CA ASP A 15 -2.79 30.30 21.50
C ASP A 15 -3.37 29.48 22.65
N SER A 16 -3.96 28.32 22.31
CA SER A 16 -4.36 27.33 23.30
C SER A 16 -3.16 26.85 24.12
N GLU A 17 -3.40 26.53 25.39
CA GLU A 17 -2.37 26.06 26.33
C GLU A 17 -1.58 24.88 25.75
N ARG A 18 -2.28 23.91 25.15
CA ARG A 18 -1.67 22.76 24.47
C ARG A 18 -0.73 23.18 23.34
N GLN A 19 -1.10 24.17 22.54
CA GLN A 19 -0.31 24.63 21.41
C GLN A 19 0.99 25.29 21.90
N ARG A 20 0.92 26.14 22.94
CA ARG A 20 2.09 26.78 23.56
C ARG A 20 3.08 25.74 24.10
N ILE A 21 2.60 24.77 24.87
CA ILE A 21 3.43 23.68 25.41
C ILE A 21 4.09 22.88 24.28
N THR A 22 3.34 22.57 23.22
CA THR A 22 3.85 21.77 22.10
C THR A 22 4.92 22.53 21.29
N VAL A 23 4.73 23.83 21.01
CA VAL A 23 5.74 24.65 20.33
C VAL A 23 7.01 24.77 21.17
N GLN A 24 6.90 24.98 22.49
CA GLN A 24 8.05 25.03 23.38
C GLN A 24 8.81 23.69 23.42
N ALA A 25 8.08 22.57 23.45
CA ALA A 25 8.69 21.24 23.40
C ALA A 25 9.49 21.00 22.11
N VAL A 26 8.93 21.39 20.95
CA VAL A 26 9.62 21.30 19.65
C VAL A 26 10.91 22.14 19.65
N ARG A 27 10.86 23.36 20.18
CA ARG A 27 12.03 24.25 20.29
C ARG A 27 13.12 23.72 21.22
N ASN A 28 12.73 22.96 22.23
CA ASN A 28 13.65 22.28 23.15
C ASN A 28 14.23 20.97 22.58
N GLY A 29 13.98 20.66 21.30
CA GLY A 29 14.56 19.52 20.59
C GLY A 29 13.68 18.27 20.55
N MET A 30 12.45 18.30 21.08
CA MET A 30 11.50 17.18 20.98
C MET A 30 10.74 17.21 19.63
N GLU A 31 11.46 16.95 18.55
CA GLU A 31 10.98 17.04 17.16
C GLU A 31 9.73 16.18 16.87
N GLU A 32 9.58 15.05 17.55
CA GLU A 32 8.41 14.16 17.42
C GLU A 32 7.08 14.80 17.82
N GLN A 33 7.12 15.89 18.60
CA GLN A 33 5.93 16.63 19.01
C GLN A 33 5.39 17.54 17.90
N LYS A 34 6.16 17.81 16.83
CA LYS A 34 5.73 18.67 15.70
C LYS A 34 4.41 18.20 15.08
N LYS A 35 4.18 16.88 15.01
CA LYS A 35 2.93 16.29 14.47
C LYS A 35 1.67 16.63 15.27
N ASN A 36 1.84 17.02 16.54
CA ASN A 36 0.76 17.38 17.46
C ASN A 36 0.39 18.86 17.40
N LEU A 37 1.15 19.69 16.66
CA LEU A 37 0.81 21.09 16.42
C LEU A 37 -0.45 21.20 15.57
N LEU A 38 -1.17 22.29 15.78
CA LEU A 38 -2.30 22.69 14.93
C LEU A 38 -1.89 22.73 13.45
N GLN A 39 -2.68 22.06 12.61
CA GLN A 39 -2.43 21.94 11.17
C GLN A 39 -3.43 22.78 10.39
N MET A 40 -2.93 23.65 9.52
CA MET A 40 -3.72 24.51 8.63
C MET A 40 -3.39 24.23 7.17
N ASN A 41 -4.37 24.38 6.28
CA ASN A 41 -4.14 24.43 4.84
C ASN A 41 -4.63 25.78 4.32
N TYR A 42 -3.87 26.37 3.39
CA TYR A 42 -4.15 27.68 2.80
C TYR A 42 -4.10 27.64 1.27
N SER A 43 -4.25 26.48 0.64
CA SER A 43 -4.09 26.35 -0.82
C SER A 43 -5.23 25.59 -1.50
N CYS A 44 -6.10 24.95 -0.73
CA CYS A 44 -7.32 24.35 -1.23
C CYS A 44 -8.48 24.52 -0.25
N LEU A 45 -9.70 24.41 -0.76
CA LEU A 45 -10.87 24.24 0.06
C LEU A 45 -11.06 22.75 0.40
N PRO A 46 -11.56 22.40 1.60
CA PRO A 46 -11.89 21.03 1.93
C PRO A 46 -13.02 20.50 1.04
N ASN A 47 -13.04 19.19 0.82
CA ASN A 47 -14.16 18.49 0.21
C ASN A 47 -15.45 18.66 1.04
N GLU A 48 -16.61 18.33 0.46
CA GLU A 48 -17.91 18.41 1.16
C GLU A 48 -17.96 17.59 2.47
N ASP A 49 -17.18 16.51 2.55
CA ASP A 49 -17.04 15.68 3.76
C ASP A 49 -16.04 16.24 4.79
N GLY A 50 -15.49 17.42 4.54
CA GLY A 50 -14.48 18.09 5.35
C GLY A 50 -13.06 17.53 5.21
N THR A 51 -12.79 16.58 4.31
CA THR A 51 -11.44 16.05 4.10
C THR A 51 -10.63 16.91 3.12
N LEU A 52 -9.29 16.94 3.27
CA LEU A 52 -8.40 17.56 2.27
C LEU A 52 -7.89 16.56 1.24
N LYS A 53 -7.96 15.26 1.53
CA LYS A 53 -7.32 14.25 0.69
C LYS A 53 -8.06 14.16 -0.64
N GLY A 54 -7.37 14.49 -1.73
CA GLY A 54 -7.95 14.51 -3.07
C GLY A 54 -8.79 15.76 -3.36
N ALA A 55 -8.73 16.79 -2.51
CA ALA A 55 -9.34 18.08 -2.80
C ALA A 55 -8.75 18.68 -4.08
N LYS A 56 -9.64 19.13 -4.97
CA LYS A 56 -9.28 19.75 -6.26
C LYS A 56 -9.61 21.24 -6.32
N ALA A 57 -10.47 21.71 -5.42
CA ALA A 57 -10.88 23.11 -5.32
C ALA A 57 -9.71 23.94 -4.78
N MET A 58 -9.05 24.70 -5.65
CA MET A 58 -7.97 25.61 -5.24
C MET A 58 -8.57 26.80 -4.50
N SER A 59 -7.94 27.25 -3.42
CA SER A 59 -8.34 28.49 -2.73
C SER A 59 -7.82 29.72 -3.47
N THR A 60 -8.33 30.90 -3.15
CA THR A 60 -7.78 32.21 -3.57
C THR A 60 -6.41 32.54 -2.98
N THR A 61 -5.80 31.62 -2.23
CA THR A 61 -4.55 31.80 -1.49
C THR A 61 -3.53 30.70 -1.81
N VAL A 62 -2.26 30.98 -1.52
CA VAL A 62 -1.15 30.04 -1.64
C VAL A 62 -0.33 30.09 -0.35
N GLY A 63 -0.11 28.92 0.26
CA GLY A 63 0.80 28.76 1.39
C GLY A 63 2.19 28.36 0.90
N MET A 64 3.23 28.97 1.48
CA MET A 64 4.63 28.69 1.17
C MET A 64 5.42 28.46 2.46
N ASP A 65 6.27 27.44 2.43
CA ASP A 65 7.19 27.09 3.51
C ASP A 65 8.62 27.45 3.09
N ILE A 66 9.33 28.20 3.92
CA ILE A 66 10.73 28.56 3.74
C ILE A 66 11.52 27.95 4.88
N ASP A 67 12.21 26.85 4.62
CA ASP A 67 13.05 26.13 5.57
C ASP A 67 14.55 26.45 5.39
N HIS A 68 15.36 26.01 6.35
CA HIS A 68 16.83 25.99 6.28
C HIS A 68 17.49 27.37 6.10
N ILE A 69 16.94 28.41 6.74
CA ILE A 69 17.57 29.73 6.77
C ILE A 69 18.60 29.77 7.91
N ALA A 70 19.82 30.23 7.62
CA ALA A 70 20.83 30.42 8.65
C ALA A 70 20.37 31.47 9.70
N PRO A 71 20.64 31.29 11.00
CA PRO A 71 20.16 32.19 12.06
C PRO A 71 20.44 33.68 11.82
N GLU A 72 21.60 33.99 11.23
CA GLU A 72 22.05 35.32 10.86
C GLU A 72 21.30 35.94 9.66
N GLU A 73 20.70 35.10 8.80
CA GLU A 73 19.92 35.54 7.63
C GLU A 73 18.44 35.70 7.91
N LEU A 74 17.91 35.08 8.98
CA LEU A 74 16.50 35.16 9.37
C LEU A 74 15.96 36.59 9.44
N PRO A 75 16.62 37.56 10.12
CA PRO A 75 16.13 38.93 10.18
C PRO A 75 16.06 39.60 8.80
N ARG A 76 17.07 39.35 7.93
CA ARG A 76 17.13 39.91 6.58
C ARG A 76 16.04 39.36 5.67
N VAL A 77 15.75 38.05 5.78
CA VAL A 77 14.65 37.42 5.03
C VAL A 77 13.31 37.97 5.49
N LYS A 78 13.09 38.13 6.81
CA LYS A 78 11.89 38.77 7.34
C LYS A 78 11.69 40.18 6.79
N GLU A 79 12.72 41.02 6.85
CA GLU A 79 12.66 42.41 6.35
C GLU A 79 12.33 42.44 4.85
N ARG A 80 12.91 41.54 4.06
CA ARG A 80 12.64 41.44 2.63
C ARG A 80 11.19 41.03 2.33
N ILE A 81 10.66 40.05 3.05
CA ILE A 81 9.26 39.61 2.89
C ILE A 81 8.31 40.77 3.23
N LEU A 82 8.53 41.43 4.37
CA LEU A 82 7.68 42.56 4.79
C LEU A 82 7.84 43.78 3.87
N GLY A 83 9.02 44.01 3.31
CA GLY A 83 9.27 45.07 2.33
C GLY A 83 8.59 44.84 0.98
N LYS A 84 8.29 43.58 0.63
CA LYS A 84 7.57 43.20 -0.59
C LYS A 84 6.12 42.76 -0.34
N LYS A 85 5.57 43.05 0.84
CA LYS A 85 4.24 42.55 1.26
C LYS A 85 3.13 42.92 0.27
N ASP A 86 3.17 44.13 -0.29
CA ASP A 86 2.10 44.64 -1.16
C ASP A 86 2.22 44.02 -2.57
N GLU A 87 3.45 43.88 -3.08
CA GLU A 87 3.74 43.25 -4.38
C GLU A 87 3.47 41.73 -4.35
N LEU A 88 3.74 41.09 -3.21
CA LEU A 88 3.45 39.68 -2.99
C LEU A 88 1.94 39.43 -2.75
N GLY A 89 1.21 40.42 -2.26
CA GLY A 89 -0.13 40.22 -1.73
C GLY A 89 -0.12 39.35 -0.48
N LEU A 90 0.82 39.61 0.44
CA LEU A 90 1.02 38.85 1.68
C LEU A 90 -0.22 38.95 2.58
N LEU A 91 -0.65 37.81 3.11
CA LEU A 91 -1.80 37.68 4.01
C LEU A 91 -1.40 37.16 5.40
N MET A 92 -0.36 36.33 5.49
CA MET A 92 0.17 35.86 6.77
C MET A 92 1.67 35.63 6.67
N LEU A 93 2.40 35.95 7.74
CA LEU A 93 3.79 35.57 7.95
C LEU A 93 3.98 35.10 9.40
N GLU A 94 4.55 33.91 9.58
CA GLU A 94 4.91 33.38 10.89
C GLU A 94 6.30 32.74 10.86
N LYS A 95 6.97 32.70 12.02
CA LYS A 95 8.17 31.87 12.19
C LYS A 95 7.79 30.40 12.20
N SER A 96 8.55 29.54 11.53
CA SER A 96 8.31 28.09 11.55
C SER A 96 8.50 27.51 12.95
N ALA A 97 7.92 26.33 13.20
CA ALA A 97 7.94 25.69 14.53
C ALA A 97 9.36 25.46 15.10
N ARG A 98 10.35 25.23 14.21
CA ARG A 98 11.77 25.04 14.58
C ARG A 98 12.52 26.36 14.77
N GLY A 99 11.93 27.49 14.40
CA GLY A 99 12.59 28.79 14.41
C GLY A 99 13.70 28.96 13.36
N GLN A 100 13.81 28.05 12.39
CA GLN A 100 14.83 28.03 11.33
C GLN A 100 14.25 28.38 9.94
N GLY A 101 13.11 29.06 9.92
CA GLY A 101 12.35 29.30 8.70
C GLY A 101 11.10 30.17 8.92
N TYR A 102 10.33 30.35 7.86
CA TYR A 102 9.07 31.10 7.86
C TYR A 102 7.97 30.34 7.11
N HIS A 103 6.74 30.37 7.61
CA HIS A 103 5.56 30.08 6.80
C HIS A 103 4.92 31.39 6.38
N LEU A 104 4.49 31.48 5.13
CA LEU A 104 3.77 32.63 4.61
C LEU A 104 2.59 32.21 3.74
N VAL A 105 1.57 33.06 3.72
CA VAL A 105 0.39 32.90 2.87
C VAL A 105 0.22 34.18 2.07
N PHE A 106 -0.02 34.05 0.77
CA PHE A 106 -0.20 35.19 -0.14
C PHE A 106 -1.34 34.93 -1.14
N ARG A 107 -1.82 35.99 -1.78
CA ARG A 107 -2.91 35.92 -2.76
C ARG A 107 -2.48 35.11 -4.00
N ARG A 108 -3.34 34.19 -4.42
CA ARG A 108 -3.13 33.42 -5.64
C ARG A 108 -3.31 34.29 -6.88
N LYS A 109 -2.38 34.19 -7.82
CA LYS A 109 -2.57 34.61 -9.20
C LYS A 109 -3.33 33.51 -9.93
N THR A 110 -4.59 33.77 -10.29
CA THR A 110 -5.53 32.76 -10.83
C THR A 110 -5.12 32.26 -12.22
N GLU A 111 -4.29 33.04 -12.93
CA GLU A 111 -3.68 32.68 -14.20
C GLU A 111 -2.49 31.73 -14.08
N LEU A 112 -1.96 31.50 -12.87
CA LEU A 112 -0.81 30.64 -12.61
C LEU A 112 -1.22 29.37 -11.86
N SER A 113 -0.57 28.25 -12.17
CA SER A 113 -0.69 27.02 -11.37
C SER A 113 -0.12 27.20 -9.95
N GLN A 114 -0.35 26.22 -9.07
CA GLN A 114 0.21 26.22 -7.71
C GLN A 114 1.75 26.33 -7.73
N GLU A 115 2.40 25.56 -8.60
CA GLU A 115 3.87 25.57 -8.72
C GLU A 115 4.38 26.89 -9.28
N GLU A 116 3.69 27.46 -10.28
CA GLU A 116 4.07 28.75 -10.87
C GLU A 116 3.91 29.91 -9.90
N ASN A 117 2.87 29.90 -9.05
CA ASN A 117 2.72 30.88 -7.96
C ASN A 117 3.89 30.80 -6.97
N LEU A 118 4.30 29.60 -6.57
CA LEU A 118 5.42 29.40 -5.64
C LEU A 118 6.76 29.81 -6.26
N LYS A 119 6.98 29.47 -7.53
CA LYS A 119 8.17 29.89 -8.28
C LYS A 119 8.25 31.40 -8.40
N TRP A 120 7.14 32.05 -8.74
CA TRP A 120 7.06 33.51 -8.80
C TRP A 120 7.36 34.17 -7.44
N ALA A 121 6.75 33.69 -6.35
CA ALA A 121 6.99 34.22 -5.02
C ALA A 121 8.45 33.99 -4.56
N SER A 122 9.03 32.83 -4.89
CA SER A 122 10.44 32.50 -4.63
C SER A 122 11.40 33.43 -5.37
N GLU A 123 11.17 33.70 -6.65
CA GLU A 123 11.95 34.65 -7.46
C GLU A 123 11.81 36.08 -6.91
N LEU A 124 10.59 36.48 -6.55
CA LEU A 124 10.31 37.80 -5.97
C LEU A 124 11.06 38.00 -4.64
N LEU A 125 11.06 36.98 -3.77
CA LEU A 125 11.66 37.05 -2.45
C LEU A 125 13.15 36.67 -2.44
N GLY A 126 13.70 36.10 -3.51
CA GLY A 126 15.07 35.61 -3.56
C GLY A 126 15.36 34.55 -2.50
N VAL A 127 14.40 33.65 -2.27
CA VAL A 127 14.48 32.55 -1.30
C VAL A 127 14.11 31.24 -1.99
N LYS A 128 14.72 30.13 -1.61
CA LYS A 128 14.37 28.82 -2.15
C LYS A 128 13.13 28.28 -1.44
N TYR A 129 12.14 27.77 -2.19
CA TYR A 129 10.95 27.12 -1.63
C TYR A 129 11.10 25.59 -1.63
N ASP A 130 10.31 24.89 -0.80
CA ASP A 130 10.28 23.42 -0.74
C ASP A 130 9.70 22.81 -2.03
N ASP A 131 10.44 21.90 -2.68
CA ASP A 131 10.04 21.19 -3.91
C ASP A 131 8.74 20.38 -3.74
N GLY A 132 8.35 20.07 -2.49
CA GLY A 132 7.11 19.39 -2.13
C GLY A 132 5.84 20.27 -2.10
N ALA A 133 5.95 21.59 -2.23
CA ALA A 133 4.83 22.54 -2.09
C ALA A 133 3.88 22.61 -3.31
N LYS A 134 4.10 21.77 -4.33
CA LYS A 134 3.23 21.66 -5.52
C LYS A 134 1.84 21.08 -5.22
N ASP A 135 1.70 20.37 -4.10
CA ASP A 135 0.43 19.78 -3.66
C ASP A 135 -0.41 20.81 -2.90
N ILE A 136 -1.56 21.19 -3.46
CA ILE A 136 -2.49 22.15 -2.86
C ILE A 136 -3.05 21.67 -1.51
N THR A 137 -2.98 20.38 -1.22
CA THR A 137 -3.45 19.76 0.03
C THR A 137 -2.41 19.79 1.17
N ARG A 138 -1.23 20.39 0.93
CA ARG A 138 -0.16 20.52 1.90
C ARG A 138 -0.61 21.27 3.16
N VAL A 139 -0.34 20.69 4.33
CA VAL A 139 -0.64 21.29 5.63
C VAL A 139 0.58 21.95 6.25
N PHE A 140 0.35 23.06 6.95
CA PHE A 140 1.33 23.84 7.68
C PHE A 140 1.15 23.58 9.18
N PHE A 141 2.23 23.27 9.87
CA PHE A 141 2.24 23.13 11.32
C PHE A 141 2.40 24.51 11.94
N THR A 142 1.27 25.13 12.23
CA THR A 142 1.17 26.49 12.72
C THR A 142 1.79 26.64 14.13
N THR A 143 2.32 27.83 14.43
CA THR A 143 2.89 28.21 15.74
C THR A 143 1.92 29.03 16.59
N THR A 144 2.39 29.64 17.68
CA THR A 144 1.55 30.48 18.55
C THR A 144 1.39 31.90 17.99
N ASN A 145 0.66 32.76 18.71
CA ASN A 145 0.51 34.16 18.36
C ASN A 145 1.82 34.96 18.52
N GLU A 146 2.74 34.53 19.39
CA GLU A 146 4.05 35.18 19.58
C GLU A 146 4.91 35.12 18.31
N GLU A 147 4.73 34.07 17.52
CA GLU A 147 5.45 33.86 16.26
C GLU A 147 4.78 34.44 15.04
N LEU A 148 3.54 34.93 15.17
CA LEU A 148 2.76 35.49 14.08
C LEU A 148 3.23 36.94 13.84
N LEU A 149 3.99 37.13 12.76
CA LEU A 149 4.66 38.39 12.45
C LEU A 149 3.79 39.34 11.61
N PHE A 150 2.86 38.78 10.84
CA PHE A 150 1.92 39.54 10.03
C PHE A 150 0.64 38.72 9.82
N LEU A 151 -0.52 39.39 9.84
CA LEU A 151 -1.83 38.80 9.55
C LEU A 151 -2.76 39.85 8.96
N ASP A 152 -3.31 39.58 7.79
CA ASP A 152 -4.34 40.34 7.09
C ASP A 152 -5.66 39.54 7.16
N ASP A 153 -6.78 40.23 7.37
CA ASP A 153 -8.09 39.57 7.55
C ASP A 153 -8.64 38.95 6.26
N ALA A 154 -8.15 39.37 5.09
CA ALA A 154 -8.51 38.75 3.82
C ALA A 154 -8.09 37.27 3.73
N ILE A 155 -7.26 36.76 4.65
CA ILE A 155 -6.98 35.33 4.75
C ILE A 155 -8.21 34.50 5.13
N PHE A 156 -9.23 35.10 5.76
CA PHE A 156 -10.44 34.41 6.19
C PHE A 156 -11.54 34.40 5.12
N GLU A 157 -11.35 35.15 4.04
CA GLU A 157 -12.21 35.23 2.86
C GLU A 157 -11.76 34.22 1.78
N MET A 158 -11.41 32.99 2.20
CA MET A 158 -10.97 31.95 1.27
C MET A 158 -12.15 31.44 0.44
N GLU A 159 -12.12 31.73 -0.85
CA GLU A 159 -13.07 31.25 -1.85
C GLU A 159 -12.40 30.29 -2.83
N GLU A 160 -13.21 29.61 -3.65
CA GLU A 160 -12.70 28.78 -4.73
C GLU A 160 -12.16 29.67 -5.86
N ALA A 161 -10.91 29.45 -6.25
CA ALA A 161 -10.29 30.15 -7.37
C ALA A 161 -10.93 29.68 -8.69
N ARG A 162 -11.86 30.48 -9.23
CA ARG A 162 -12.48 30.21 -10.53
C ARG A 162 -11.47 30.40 -11.67
N GLY A 163 -10.90 29.30 -12.15
CA GLY A 163 -10.16 29.24 -13.41
C GLY A 163 -11.11 29.21 -14.61
N ASN A 164 -10.72 29.83 -15.73
CA ASN A 164 -11.52 29.89 -16.94
C ASN A 164 -11.70 28.49 -17.56
N GLY A 165 -12.86 27.88 -17.36
CA GLY A 165 -13.30 26.61 -17.94
C GLY A 165 -14.64 26.16 -17.33
N GLY A 166 -15.76 26.49 -18.00
CA GLY A 166 -17.14 26.39 -17.51
C GLY A 166 -17.57 25.03 -16.92
N THR A 167 -18.61 24.93 -16.10
CA THR A 167 -19.99 25.37 -16.40
C THR A 167 -20.78 25.59 -15.08
N GLU A 168 -21.61 26.63 -15.06
CA GLU A 168 -22.45 27.06 -13.93
C GLU A 168 -23.52 26.03 -13.52
N VAL A 169 -23.78 25.91 -12.21
CA VAL A 169 -25.15 25.74 -11.67
C VAL A 169 -25.28 26.53 -10.35
N ARG A 170 -26.37 27.30 -10.26
CA ARG A 170 -26.78 28.24 -9.20
C ARG A 170 -27.66 27.55 -8.13
N GLY A 171 -27.65 28.12 -6.91
CA GLY A 171 -28.71 28.05 -5.89
C GLY A 171 -28.35 27.13 -4.71
N TYR A 172 -28.56 27.45 -3.42
CA TYR A 172 -29.41 28.45 -2.76
C TYR A 172 -28.79 28.84 -1.40
N GLU A 173 -29.02 30.09 -0.99
CA GLU A 173 -28.78 30.60 0.36
C GLU A 173 -29.73 29.96 1.37
N ASN A 174 -29.27 29.77 2.62
CA ASN A 174 -30.00 30.31 3.78
C ASN A 174 -29.12 30.40 5.03
N THR A 175 -29.32 31.52 5.69
CA THR A 175 -28.60 32.15 6.78
C THR A 175 -29.07 31.70 8.17
N SER A 176 -28.22 32.00 9.17
CA SER A 176 -28.57 32.37 10.56
C SER A 176 -29.05 31.22 11.48
N SER A 177 -28.67 31.12 12.76
CA SER A 177 -28.08 32.06 13.72
C SER A 177 -27.48 31.29 14.90
N ALA A 178 -26.45 31.87 15.51
CA ALA A 178 -25.79 31.47 16.75
C ALA A 178 -26.67 31.67 18.00
N GLU A 179 -26.33 30.99 19.11
CA GLU A 179 -26.19 31.61 20.44
C GLU A 179 -25.55 30.67 21.50
N THR A 180 -24.28 30.96 21.76
CA THR A 180 -23.49 31.06 23.02
C THR A 180 -24.14 30.79 24.39
N PHE A 181 -23.47 30.03 25.28
CA PHE A 181 -22.82 30.52 26.53
C PHE A 181 -22.49 29.42 27.59
N LEU A 182 -21.19 29.35 27.90
CA LEU A 182 -20.47 29.18 29.18
C LEU A 182 -20.94 28.21 30.30
N ALA A 183 -19.95 27.45 30.78
CA ALA A 183 -19.86 26.60 31.98
C ALA A 183 -19.46 27.42 33.25
N PRO A 184 -18.99 26.82 34.39
CA PRO A 184 -19.45 25.73 35.29
C PRO A 184 -19.61 26.28 36.75
N PRO A 185 -19.58 25.52 37.90
CA PRO A 185 -18.44 24.74 38.44
C PRO A 185 -18.79 23.43 39.20
N ALA A 186 -17.74 22.77 39.72
CA ALA A 186 -17.66 21.41 40.28
C ALA A 186 -18.05 21.24 41.77
N SER A 187 -18.36 19.99 42.22
CA SER A 187 -17.86 19.33 43.45
C SER A 187 -18.41 17.89 43.73
N ILE A 188 -17.51 16.90 43.67
CA ILE A 188 -17.19 15.71 44.52
C ILE A 188 -18.27 15.00 45.42
N GLU A 189 -18.45 13.67 45.17
CA GLU A 189 -18.67 12.45 46.05
C GLU A 189 -19.82 12.42 47.11
N ALA A 190 -20.51 11.32 47.50
CA ALA A 190 -20.39 9.85 47.37
C ALA A 190 -21.77 9.12 47.58
N ASP A 191 -21.82 7.83 47.23
CA ASP A 191 -22.89 6.78 47.30
C ASP A 191 -23.57 6.60 48.69
N PRO A 192 -24.83 6.09 48.78
CA PRO A 192 -25.02 4.65 48.93
C PRO A 192 -26.24 4.04 48.20
N ARG A 193 -25.98 2.86 47.61
CA ARG A 193 -26.91 1.91 46.99
C ARG A 193 -28.22 1.69 47.76
N THR A 194 -29.33 1.71 47.02
CA THR A 194 -30.56 0.96 47.33
C THR A 194 -31.03 0.20 46.07
N PRO A 195 -31.61 -1.01 46.20
CA PRO A 195 -31.96 -1.86 45.07
C PRO A 195 -33.33 -1.47 44.49
N GLU A 196 -33.37 -1.11 43.20
CA GLU A 196 -34.61 -0.83 42.47
C GLU A 196 -35.31 -2.13 41.98
N PRO A 197 -36.66 -2.12 41.86
CA PRO A 197 -37.49 -3.28 41.48
C PRO A 197 -37.25 -3.76 40.04
N PRO A 198 -37.68 -4.98 39.65
CA PRO A 198 -37.27 -5.60 38.40
C PRO A 198 -37.89 -4.87 37.20
N LYS A 199 -37.08 -4.04 36.52
CA LYS A 199 -37.42 -3.45 35.22
C LYS A 199 -37.52 -4.58 34.21
N GLU A 200 -38.61 -4.62 33.45
CA GLU A 200 -38.73 -5.47 32.25
C GLU A 200 -37.48 -5.28 31.40
N GLU A 201 -36.68 -6.34 31.29
CA GLU A 201 -35.38 -6.27 30.65
C GLU A 201 -35.56 -6.18 29.13
N LEU A 202 -35.20 -5.03 28.57
CA LEU A 202 -35.25 -4.79 27.13
C LEU A 202 -34.38 -5.81 26.39
N ARG A 203 -34.86 -6.26 25.23
CA ARG A 203 -34.19 -7.29 24.41
C ARG A 203 -34.04 -6.84 22.97
N PHE A 204 -32.92 -7.21 22.36
CA PHE A 204 -32.70 -7.07 20.92
C PHE A 204 -32.52 -8.45 20.30
N LYS A 205 -33.35 -8.81 19.31
CA LYS A 205 -33.41 -10.15 18.70
C LYS A 205 -33.48 -11.30 19.74
N GLY A 206 -34.20 -11.09 20.84
CA GLY A 206 -34.36 -12.06 21.93
C GLY A 206 -33.27 -12.05 23.01
N ILE A 207 -32.14 -11.37 22.77
CA ILE A 207 -31.01 -11.27 23.69
C ILE A 207 -31.18 -10.03 24.61
N PRO A 208 -31.07 -10.16 25.95
CA PRO A 208 -31.09 -9.02 26.86
C PRO A 208 -29.99 -8.01 26.58
N TYR A 209 -30.31 -6.71 26.66
CA TYR A 209 -29.28 -5.66 26.52
C TYR A 209 -28.19 -5.76 27.59
N SER A 210 -28.51 -6.24 28.79
CA SER A 210 -27.53 -6.52 29.86
C SER A 210 -26.47 -7.52 29.40
N SER A 211 -26.86 -8.60 28.71
CA SER A 211 -25.96 -9.61 28.14
C SER A 211 -25.13 -9.05 26.99
N ILE A 212 -25.73 -8.23 26.12
CA ILE A 212 -25.02 -7.56 25.02
C ILE A 212 -23.94 -6.61 25.57
N ILE A 213 -24.26 -5.87 26.62
CA ILE A 213 -23.35 -4.91 27.26
C ILE A 213 -22.23 -5.63 28.02
N ALA A 214 -22.55 -6.72 28.73
CA ALA A 214 -21.54 -7.55 29.39
C ALA A 214 -20.54 -8.14 28.38
N GLU A 215 -21.04 -8.65 27.25
CA GLU A 215 -20.20 -9.19 26.17
C GLU A 215 -19.40 -8.09 25.47
N TYR A 216 -19.98 -6.90 25.28
CA TYR A 216 -19.24 -5.73 24.78
C TYR A 216 -18.07 -5.37 25.70
N TRP A 217 -18.27 -5.34 27.01
CA TRP A 217 -17.18 -5.08 27.95
C TRP A 217 -16.14 -6.18 27.94
N ARG A 218 -16.55 -7.45 27.86
CA ARG A 218 -15.61 -8.58 27.71
C ARG A 218 -14.70 -8.40 26.50
N ARG A 219 -15.25 -7.99 25.34
CA ARG A 219 -14.49 -7.79 24.10
C ARG A 219 -13.70 -6.48 24.04
N THR A 220 -14.00 -5.50 24.89
CA THR A 220 -13.41 -4.14 24.82
C THR A 220 -12.53 -3.78 26.02
N GLY A 221 -12.08 -4.79 26.79
CA GLY A 221 -11.11 -4.63 27.86
C GLY A 221 -11.71 -4.35 29.25
N GLY A 222 -12.93 -4.82 29.49
CA GLY A 222 -13.61 -4.82 30.79
C GLY A 222 -14.43 -3.56 31.10
N GLU A 223 -15.13 -3.61 32.23
CA GLU A 223 -15.96 -2.50 32.73
C GLU A 223 -15.12 -1.24 33.05
N PRO A 224 -15.71 -0.04 32.95
CA PRO A 224 -14.99 1.21 33.19
C PRO A 224 -14.60 1.41 34.67
N ALA A 225 -13.32 1.68 34.92
CA ALA A 225 -12.82 2.16 36.21
C ALA A 225 -13.05 3.69 36.39
N GLU A 226 -12.89 4.18 37.62
CA GLU A 226 -12.98 5.61 37.94
C GLU A 226 -11.96 6.42 37.13
N GLY A 227 -12.41 7.51 36.49
CA GLY A 227 -11.61 8.31 35.55
C GLY A 227 -11.80 7.97 34.06
N GLU A 228 -12.17 6.73 33.71
CA GLU A 228 -12.40 6.31 32.31
C GLU A 228 -13.89 6.26 31.92
N ARG A 229 -14.79 6.43 32.89
CA ARG A 229 -16.25 6.20 32.75
C ARG A 229 -16.86 6.97 31.59
N ASN A 230 -16.59 8.27 31.46
CA ASN A 230 -17.17 9.11 30.41
C ASN A 230 -16.76 8.67 29.00
N VAL A 231 -15.48 8.34 28.80
CA VAL A 231 -14.95 7.94 27.48
C VAL A 231 -15.47 6.56 27.09
N LYS A 232 -15.46 5.60 28.03
CA LYS A 232 -15.92 4.23 27.77
C LYS A 232 -17.43 4.17 27.57
N LEU A 233 -18.23 4.88 28.38
CA LEU A 233 -19.68 4.92 28.22
C LEU A 233 -20.11 5.65 26.95
N HIS A 234 -19.41 6.71 26.55
CA HIS A 234 -19.64 7.34 25.26
C HIS A 234 -19.42 6.35 24.11
N LYS A 235 -18.31 5.59 24.13
CA LYS A 235 -18.05 4.55 23.13
C LYS A 235 -19.11 3.44 23.13
N LEU A 236 -19.56 3.00 24.31
CA LEU A 236 -20.65 2.03 24.42
C LEU A 236 -21.94 2.58 23.79
N ALA A 237 -22.32 3.82 24.09
CA ALA A 237 -23.49 4.48 23.53
C ALA A 237 -23.40 4.58 22.00
N VAL A 238 -22.25 5.01 21.46
CA VAL A 238 -22.01 5.08 20.00
C VAL A 238 -22.25 3.73 19.32
N ASN A 239 -21.82 2.64 19.94
CA ASN A 239 -22.03 1.30 19.40
C ASN A 239 -23.47 0.80 19.56
N LEU A 240 -24.09 0.98 20.74
CA LEU A 240 -25.47 0.55 21.01
C LEU A 240 -26.49 1.25 20.11
N ARG A 241 -26.21 2.47 19.63
CA ARG A 241 -27.07 3.17 18.67
C ARG A 241 -27.40 2.34 17.43
N ALA A 242 -26.48 1.47 16.99
CA ALA A 242 -26.69 0.59 15.83
C ALA A 242 -27.79 -0.44 16.04
N ILE A 243 -28.09 -0.81 17.29
CA ILE A 243 -29.11 -1.79 17.66
C ILE A 243 -30.27 -1.18 18.46
N CYS A 244 -30.24 0.13 18.70
CA CYS A 244 -31.29 0.90 19.38
C CYS A 244 -32.02 1.86 18.43
N ASP A 245 -31.86 1.73 17.11
CA ASP A 245 -32.37 2.64 16.08
C ASP A 245 -32.02 4.12 16.33
N ASN A 246 -30.87 4.38 16.96
CA ASN A 246 -30.47 5.73 17.38
C ASN A 246 -31.50 6.45 18.30
N LYS A 247 -32.38 5.72 19.00
CA LYS A 247 -33.39 6.29 19.92
C LYS A 247 -32.78 6.59 21.29
N LYS A 248 -32.76 7.88 21.65
CA LYS A 248 -32.23 8.40 22.92
C LYS A 248 -32.92 7.77 24.13
N GLU A 249 -34.23 7.57 24.06
CA GLU A 249 -35.06 7.04 25.13
C GLU A 249 -34.73 5.57 25.43
N VAL A 250 -34.35 4.81 24.40
CA VAL A 250 -33.94 3.41 24.53
C VAL A 250 -32.54 3.33 25.12
N LEU A 251 -31.61 4.15 24.63
CA LEU A 251 -30.23 4.24 25.16
C LEU A 251 -30.21 4.60 26.64
N MET A 252 -31.01 5.58 27.07
CA MET A 252 -31.11 5.97 28.48
C MET A 252 -31.66 4.85 29.38
N LYS A 253 -32.43 3.90 28.84
CA LYS A 253 -32.95 2.75 29.58
C LYS A 253 -31.96 1.59 29.67
N VAL A 254 -31.12 1.38 28.65
CA VAL A 254 -30.21 0.23 28.57
C VAL A 254 -28.79 0.53 29.05
N MET A 255 -28.36 1.80 29.04
CA MET A 255 -27.00 2.19 29.41
C MET A 255 -26.74 2.02 30.93
N PRO A 256 -25.60 1.42 31.33
CA PRO A 256 -25.20 1.33 32.72
C PRO A 256 -24.73 2.69 33.25
N ARG A 257 -24.99 2.98 34.54
CA ARG A 257 -24.71 4.29 35.15
C ARG A 257 -23.31 4.39 35.79
N TYR A 258 -22.76 3.30 36.34
CA TYR A 258 -21.47 3.29 37.05
C TYR A 258 -21.21 4.53 37.96
N GLY A 259 -22.24 4.96 38.71
CA GLY A 259 -22.16 6.09 39.63
C GLY A 259 -22.35 7.49 39.02
N LEU A 260 -22.61 7.61 37.71
CA LEU A 260 -22.96 8.89 37.07
C LEU A 260 -24.41 9.30 37.40
N THR A 261 -24.62 10.60 37.54
CA THR A 261 -25.97 11.17 37.66
C THR A 261 -26.75 11.01 36.34
N GLU A 262 -28.07 11.09 36.41
CA GLU A 262 -28.92 10.98 35.23
C GLU A 262 -28.62 12.07 34.19
N GLN A 263 -28.25 13.27 34.63
CA GLN A 263 -27.88 14.39 33.74
C GLN A 263 -26.54 14.14 33.03
N GLU A 264 -25.56 13.55 33.70
CA GLU A 264 -24.26 13.23 33.10
C GLU A 264 -24.38 12.10 32.08
N LEU A 265 -25.11 11.04 32.41
CA LEU A 265 -25.41 9.99 31.44
C LEU A 265 -26.19 10.55 30.26
N GLN A 266 -27.12 11.47 30.52
CA GLN A 266 -27.90 12.11 29.48
C GLN A 266 -27.02 12.89 28.50
N SER A 267 -26.05 13.64 29.00
CA SER A 267 -25.06 14.38 28.21
C SER A 267 -24.19 13.44 27.35
N ILE A 268 -23.79 12.28 27.88
CA ILE A 268 -23.02 11.27 27.14
C ILE A 268 -23.84 10.69 25.98
N VAL A 269 -25.11 10.33 26.23
CA VAL A 269 -26.01 9.81 25.19
C VAL A 269 -26.30 10.89 24.14
N ASP A 270 -26.47 12.15 24.54
CA ASP A 270 -26.67 13.26 23.63
C ASP A 270 -25.46 13.54 22.75
N SER A 271 -24.26 13.45 23.32
CA SER A 271 -23.00 13.52 22.58
C SER A 271 -22.91 12.37 21.58
N ALA A 272 -23.19 11.13 22.00
CA ALA A 272 -23.13 9.97 21.14
C ALA A 272 -24.15 10.03 19.99
N CYS A 273 -25.37 10.54 20.23
CA CYS A 273 -26.43 10.67 19.23
C CYS A 273 -26.16 11.75 18.16
N LYS A 274 -25.31 12.74 18.46
CA LYS A 274 -24.88 13.79 17.51
C LYS A 274 -23.87 13.29 16.47
N GLU A 275 -23.17 12.19 16.73
CA GLU A 275 -22.25 11.59 15.76
C GLU A 275 -23.00 10.86 14.61
N PRO A 276 -22.53 10.93 13.36
CA PRO A 276 -23.17 10.21 12.25
C PRO A 276 -23.10 8.69 12.46
N THR A 277 -24.21 7.98 12.23
CA THR A 277 -24.31 6.53 12.41
C THR A 277 -23.56 5.77 11.31
N LYS A 278 -22.57 4.95 11.66
CA LYS A 278 -21.78 4.12 10.72
C LYS A 278 -22.01 2.61 10.87
N GLY A 279 -23.09 2.19 11.54
CA GLY A 279 -23.24 0.81 12.01
C GLY A 279 -22.18 0.44 13.06
N SER A 280 -22.27 -0.76 13.64
CA SER A 280 -21.25 -1.25 14.57
C SER A 280 -20.97 -2.73 14.29
N LYS A 281 -19.81 -3.01 13.68
CA LYS A 281 -19.33 -4.38 13.45
C LYS A 281 -19.22 -5.18 14.74
N ILE A 282 -18.90 -4.51 15.85
CA ILE A 282 -18.81 -5.14 17.18
C ILE A 282 -20.22 -5.55 17.66
N MET A 283 -21.24 -4.68 17.53
CA MET A 283 -22.60 -5.05 17.91
C MET A 283 -23.21 -6.11 16.98
N GLU A 284 -22.92 -6.05 15.68
CA GLU A 284 -23.30 -7.10 14.73
C GLU A 284 -22.70 -8.46 15.13
N ALA A 285 -21.43 -8.50 15.51
CA ALA A 285 -20.77 -9.72 15.97
C ALA A 285 -21.32 -10.24 17.31
N ILE A 286 -21.63 -9.34 18.27
CA ILE A 286 -22.19 -9.72 19.58
C ILE A 286 -23.60 -10.30 19.43
N VAL A 287 -24.43 -9.70 18.58
CA VAL A 287 -25.82 -10.14 18.39
C VAL A 287 -25.93 -11.40 17.54
N THR A 288 -24.99 -11.63 16.62
CA THR A 288 -25.00 -12.81 15.74
C THR A 288 -24.47 -14.07 16.44
N SER A 289 -23.54 -13.95 17.40
CA SER A 289 -22.94 -15.08 18.11
C SER A 289 -22.75 -14.78 19.62
N PRO A 290 -23.80 -14.92 20.45
CA PRO A 290 -23.78 -14.48 21.85
C PRO A 290 -22.99 -15.38 22.84
N ASN A 291 -22.50 -16.56 22.44
CA ASN A 291 -21.83 -17.52 23.33
C ASN A 291 -20.60 -18.18 22.68
N LEU A 292 -19.55 -17.40 22.38
CA LEU A 292 -18.23 -17.95 22.09
C LEU A 292 -17.38 -17.93 23.37
N PRO A 293 -17.03 -19.09 23.97
CA PRO A 293 -15.97 -19.14 24.96
C PRO A 293 -14.66 -18.66 24.32
N GLU A 294 -13.86 -17.93 25.09
CA GLU A 294 -12.49 -17.59 24.71
C GLU A 294 -11.71 -18.87 24.39
N GLY A 295 -11.20 -18.99 23.16
CA GLY A 295 -10.22 -20.00 22.84
C GLY A 295 -10.07 -20.37 21.37
N GLU A 296 -11.08 -20.16 20.53
CA GLU A 296 -11.02 -20.50 19.10
C GLU A 296 -11.79 -19.41 18.33
N GLU A 297 -11.37 -19.08 17.10
CA GLU A 297 -11.96 -18.05 16.21
C GLU A 297 -11.51 -16.58 16.37
N MET A 298 -10.34 -16.34 16.97
CA MET A 298 -9.46 -15.22 16.54
C MET A 298 -8.07 -15.70 16.10
N GLU A 299 -7.94 -17.01 15.87
CA GLU A 299 -6.86 -17.60 15.09
C GLU A 299 -7.28 -17.78 13.61
N GLU A 300 -8.58 -17.85 13.28
CA GLU A 300 -9.01 -18.24 11.93
C GLU A 300 -8.70 -17.23 10.81
N GLU A 301 -8.65 -15.92 11.07
CA GLU A 301 -8.24 -14.96 10.02
C GLU A 301 -6.72 -14.97 9.77
N CYS A 302 -5.90 -15.43 10.72
CA CYS A 302 -4.46 -15.64 10.54
C CYS A 302 -4.14 -17.08 10.08
N GLU A 303 -4.99 -18.06 10.40
CA GLU A 303 -4.86 -19.47 10.02
C GLU A 303 -5.38 -19.79 8.62
N GLN A 304 -6.21 -18.95 8.00
CA GLN A 304 -6.66 -19.17 6.62
C GLN A 304 -5.50 -19.19 5.60
N ALA A 305 -4.37 -18.54 5.91
CA ALA A 305 -3.15 -18.62 5.09
C ALA A 305 -2.41 -19.98 5.21
N PHE A 306 -2.80 -20.84 6.16
CA PHE A 306 -2.15 -22.11 6.50
C PHE A 306 -2.99 -23.36 6.19
N GLN A 307 -4.15 -23.22 5.51
CA GLN A 307 -5.06 -24.34 5.28
C GLN A 307 -4.64 -25.33 4.17
N HIS A 308 -3.57 -25.10 3.41
CA HIS A 308 -3.12 -26.11 2.45
C HIS A 308 -2.50 -27.32 3.19
N PRO A 309 -2.98 -28.57 2.98
CA PRO A 309 -2.48 -29.77 3.67
C PRO A 309 -0.96 -29.98 3.59
N LEU A 310 -0.33 -29.48 2.51
CA LEU A 310 1.13 -29.53 2.33
C LEU A 310 1.91 -28.58 3.25
N LEU A 311 1.32 -27.45 3.68
CA LEU A 311 1.93 -26.52 4.64
C LEU A 311 1.94 -27.11 6.06
N ARG A 312 0.90 -27.88 6.43
CA ARG A 312 0.82 -28.59 7.73
C ARG A 312 1.82 -29.75 7.86
N ARG A 313 2.26 -30.37 6.76
CA ARG A 313 3.16 -31.55 6.78
C ARG A 313 4.62 -31.26 7.17
N GLY A 314 4.97 -30.00 7.39
CA GLY A 314 6.31 -29.55 7.79
C GLY A 314 7.27 -29.46 6.59
N LEU A 315 7.62 -28.23 6.20
CA LEU A 315 8.48 -27.91 5.05
C LEU A 315 9.84 -28.65 5.05
N GLY A 316 10.44 -28.88 6.21
CA GLY A 316 11.78 -29.48 6.31
C GLY A 316 11.91 -30.91 5.75
N ARG A 317 10.81 -31.66 5.62
CA ARG A 317 10.83 -33.02 5.00
C ARG A 317 10.68 -32.98 3.48
N LEU A 318 10.17 -31.87 2.95
CA LEU A 318 9.90 -31.68 1.54
C LEU A 318 11.08 -31.08 0.80
N LEU A 319 11.98 -30.33 1.45
CA LEU A 319 13.00 -29.54 0.77
C LEU A 319 14.26 -30.33 0.36
N PRO A 320 14.89 -29.98 -0.78
CA PRO A 320 16.15 -30.54 -1.23
C PRO A 320 17.33 -29.84 -0.54
N LEU A 321 18.54 -30.32 -0.86
CA LEU A 321 19.81 -29.73 -0.41
C LEU A 321 19.85 -28.20 -0.61
N GLY A 322 20.40 -27.48 0.36
CA GLY A 322 20.56 -26.04 0.37
C GLY A 322 19.30 -25.32 0.86
N LEU A 323 18.13 -25.62 0.28
CA LEU A 323 16.86 -25.01 0.73
C LEU A 323 16.50 -25.49 2.13
N LYS A 324 16.72 -26.77 2.43
CA LYS A 324 16.47 -27.34 3.76
C LYS A 324 17.38 -26.71 4.81
N GLU A 325 18.68 -26.64 4.55
CA GLU A 325 19.68 -26.10 5.47
C GLU A 325 19.51 -24.58 5.70
N SER A 326 18.93 -23.88 4.72
CA SER A 326 18.57 -22.46 4.88
C SER A 326 17.57 -22.22 6.02
N LEU A 327 16.75 -23.22 6.34
CA LEU A 327 15.75 -23.18 7.42
C LEU A 327 16.29 -23.68 8.76
N THR A 328 17.50 -24.26 8.80
CA THR A 328 18.11 -24.70 10.06
C THR A 328 18.26 -23.52 11.02
N GLY A 329 17.76 -23.70 12.24
CA GLY A 329 17.81 -22.67 13.30
C GLY A 329 16.77 -21.55 13.16
N VAL A 330 15.91 -21.60 12.14
CA VAL A 330 14.77 -20.69 11.95
C VAL A 330 13.50 -21.30 12.59
N PRO A 331 12.70 -20.52 13.34
CA PRO A 331 11.38 -20.97 13.81
C PRO A 331 10.49 -21.43 12.66
N VAL A 332 9.70 -22.49 12.88
CA VAL A 332 8.84 -23.09 11.84
C VAL A 332 7.87 -22.07 11.23
N SER A 333 7.33 -21.16 12.05
CA SER A 333 6.45 -20.08 11.60
C SER A 333 7.11 -19.11 10.61
N MET A 334 8.43 -19.02 10.59
CA MET A 334 9.21 -18.15 9.70
C MET A 334 9.81 -18.90 8.49
N HIS A 335 9.55 -20.21 8.34
CA HIS A 335 10.14 -21.01 7.27
C HIS A 335 9.73 -20.53 5.88
N MET A 336 8.44 -20.23 5.67
CA MET A 336 7.96 -19.81 4.35
C MET A 336 8.50 -18.44 3.92
N PRO A 337 8.52 -17.40 4.78
CA PRO A 337 9.20 -16.14 4.49
C PRO A 337 10.67 -16.30 4.11
N VAL A 338 11.43 -17.12 4.85
CA VAL A 338 12.84 -17.38 4.53
C VAL A 338 12.98 -18.08 3.17
N LEU A 339 12.17 -19.09 2.91
CA LEU A 339 12.16 -19.81 1.65
C LEU A 339 11.85 -18.89 0.45
N CYS A 340 10.80 -18.07 0.56
CA CYS A 340 10.43 -17.10 -0.47
C CYS A 340 11.51 -16.04 -0.68
N GLY A 341 12.31 -15.74 0.35
CA GLY A 341 13.45 -14.84 0.27
C GLY A 341 14.65 -15.44 -0.48
N ILE A 342 14.93 -16.74 -0.32
CA ILE A 342 16.10 -17.37 -0.96
C ILE A 342 15.86 -17.85 -2.40
N LEU A 343 14.61 -18.15 -2.78
CA LEU A 343 14.32 -18.72 -4.09
C LEU A 343 14.75 -17.80 -5.27
N PRO A 344 14.59 -16.47 -5.21
CA PRO A 344 15.10 -15.57 -6.25
C PRO A 344 16.61 -15.63 -6.47
N ILE A 345 17.42 -15.71 -5.40
CA ILE A 345 18.88 -15.84 -5.55
C ILE A 345 19.29 -17.23 -6.04
N ALA A 346 18.58 -18.28 -5.60
CA ALA A 346 18.80 -19.64 -6.12
C ALA A 346 18.52 -19.70 -7.64
N ALA A 347 17.42 -19.09 -8.09
CA ALA A 347 17.13 -18.96 -9.51
C ALA A 347 18.16 -18.11 -10.26
N ALA A 348 18.74 -17.07 -9.63
CA ALA A 348 19.81 -16.29 -10.23
C ALA A 348 21.08 -17.12 -10.46
N TYR A 349 21.40 -18.09 -9.60
CA TYR A 349 22.53 -19.01 -9.84
C TYR A 349 22.29 -19.99 -11.00
N ALA A 350 21.04 -20.31 -11.31
CA ALA A 350 20.65 -21.16 -12.45
C ALA A 350 20.28 -20.31 -13.70
N ASP A 351 21.00 -19.23 -13.95
CA ASP A 351 20.68 -18.24 -14.99
C ASP A 351 20.89 -18.71 -16.44
N GLN A 352 21.72 -19.74 -16.64
CA GLN A 352 21.96 -20.35 -17.94
C GLN A 352 20.98 -21.48 -18.29
N VAL A 353 19.96 -21.72 -17.45
CA VAL A 353 18.93 -22.74 -17.69
C VAL A 353 17.74 -22.15 -18.45
N GLU A 354 17.30 -22.87 -19.48
CA GLU A 354 16.05 -22.65 -20.20
C GLU A 354 15.11 -23.83 -20.01
N VAL A 355 13.83 -23.54 -19.78
CA VAL A 355 12.77 -24.55 -19.61
C VAL A 355 11.59 -24.23 -20.51
N GLU A 356 10.84 -25.25 -20.91
CA GLU A 356 9.54 -25.06 -21.56
C GLU A 356 8.46 -24.93 -20.48
N TYR A 357 7.52 -24.00 -20.64
CA TYR A 357 6.35 -23.89 -19.79
C TYR A 357 5.14 -24.62 -20.40
N CYS A 358 4.03 -24.78 -19.67
CA CYS A 358 2.86 -25.51 -20.16
C CYS A 358 2.17 -24.86 -21.38
N ASP A 359 2.49 -23.60 -21.70
CA ASP A 359 2.04 -22.91 -22.92
C ASP A 359 2.94 -23.17 -24.14
N GLY A 360 4.00 -23.98 -23.99
CA GLY A 360 4.97 -24.30 -25.05
C GLY A 360 6.07 -23.24 -25.23
N ASN A 361 6.04 -22.13 -24.50
CA ASN A 361 7.07 -21.10 -24.60
C ASN A 361 8.31 -21.48 -23.78
N ARG A 362 9.49 -21.15 -24.32
CA ARG A 362 10.75 -21.23 -23.57
C ARG A 362 10.90 -20.04 -22.64
N GLN A 363 11.29 -20.32 -21.40
CA GLN A 363 11.44 -19.32 -20.35
C GLN A 363 12.70 -19.57 -19.53
N ARG A 364 13.22 -18.50 -18.93
CA ARG A 364 14.27 -18.55 -17.89
C ARG A 364 13.68 -18.31 -16.51
N LEU A 365 14.51 -18.47 -15.48
CA LEU A 365 14.09 -18.43 -14.08
C LEU A 365 14.07 -17.00 -13.51
N GLY A 366 13.12 -16.19 -14.00
CA GLY A 366 12.82 -14.87 -13.43
C GLY A 366 12.02 -14.99 -12.15
N LEU A 367 12.58 -14.59 -11.00
CA LEU A 367 11.88 -14.62 -9.70
C LEU A 367 12.17 -13.34 -8.91
N MET A 368 11.11 -12.77 -8.35
CA MET A 368 11.15 -11.57 -7.51
C MET A 368 10.32 -11.83 -6.27
N SER A 369 10.80 -11.43 -5.09
CA SER A 369 10.04 -11.61 -3.86
C SER A 369 10.01 -10.41 -2.94
N ILE A 370 8.89 -10.26 -2.23
CA ILE A 370 8.73 -9.30 -1.15
C ILE A 370 8.34 -10.03 0.12
N ILE A 371 9.16 -9.88 1.16
CA ILE A 371 8.84 -10.38 2.50
C ILE A 371 8.30 -9.22 3.33
N ARG A 372 6.99 -9.23 3.59
CA ARG A 372 6.30 -8.21 4.37
C ARG A 372 6.13 -8.65 5.82
N GLY A 373 6.09 -7.69 6.73
CA GLY A 373 5.83 -7.92 8.14
C GLY A 373 5.85 -6.62 8.91
N GLU A 374 5.30 -6.62 10.12
CA GLU A 374 5.32 -5.44 10.98
C GLU A 374 6.75 -4.99 11.32
N GLN A 375 6.88 -3.84 11.96
CA GLN A 375 8.16 -3.43 12.52
C GLN A 375 8.56 -4.43 13.62
N ALA A 376 9.86 -4.70 13.75
CA ALA A 376 10.40 -5.67 14.71
C ALA A 376 9.88 -7.13 14.59
N SER A 377 9.22 -7.52 13.48
CA SER A 377 8.72 -8.89 13.23
C SER A 377 9.81 -9.95 12.95
N GLY A 378 11.10 -9.60 13.07
CA GLY A 378 12.20 -10.54 12.82
C GLY A 378 12.56 -10.78 11.35
N LYS A 379 12.15 -9.90 10.41
CA LYS A 379 12.47 -10.00 8.97
C LYS A 379 13.96 -10.20 8.65
N SER A 380 14.85 -9.75 9.54
CA SER A 380 16.30 -9.93 9.42
C SER A 380 16.73 -11.40 9.37
N VAL A 381 15.89 -12.35 9.81
CA VAL A 381 16.17 -13.78 9.66
C VAL A 381 16.36 -14.19 8.19
N VAL A 382 15.63 -13.55 7.26
CA VAL A 382 15.75 -13.77 5.82
C VAL A 382 17.12 -13.34 5.33
N LYS A 383 17.60 -12.18 5.81
CA LYS A 383 18.96 -11.69 5.53
C LYS A 383 20.01 -12.70 5.98
N GLY A 384 19.86 -13.27 7.17
CA GLY A 384 20.80 -14.29 7.68
C GLY A 384 20.89 -15.55 6.81
N ALA A 385 19.82 -15.93 6.09
CA ALA A 385 19.88 -17.01 5.10
C ALA A 385 20.53 -16.53 3.80
N LEU A 386 20.09 -15.38 3.28
CA LEU A 386 20.57 -14.78 2.05
C LEU A 386 22.06 -14.45 2.08
N ASP A 387 22.58 -14.03 3.23
CA ASP A 387 23.99 -13.71 3.42
C ASP A 387 24.91 -14.91 3.16
N ILE A 388 24.43 -16.15 3.35
CA ILE A 388 25.19 -17.36 2.99
C ILE A 388 25.10 -17.60 1.49
N TRP A 389 23.89 -17.56 0.92
CA TRP A 389 23.67 -17.78 -0.51
C TRP A 389 24.45 -16.78 -1.37
N LYS A 390 24.60 -15.53 -0.94
CA LYS A 390 25.27 -14.49 -1.72
C LYS A 390 26.80 -14.50 -1.63
N ARG A 391 27.42 -15.25 -0.71
CA ARG A 391 28.88 -15.20 -0.45
C ARG A 391 29.70 -15.33 -1.73
N GLN A 392 29.35 -16.29 -2.57
CA GLN A 392 30.08 -16.52 -3.81
C GLN A 392 29.95 -15.34 -4.79
N PHE A 393 28.76 -14.74 -4.92
CA PHE A 393 28.64 -13.51 -5.69
C PHE A 393 29.44 -12.36 -5.08
N ASP A 394 29.40 -12.16 -3.77
CA ASP A 394 30.13 -11.08 -3.10
C ASP A 394 31.65 -11.21 -3.31
N GLU A 395 32.20 -12.42 -3.25
CA GLU A 395 33.62 -12.70 -3.52
C GLU A 395 34.01 -12.35 -4.97
N GLU A 396 33.24 -12.84 -5.95
CA GLU A 396 33.47 -12.59 -7.38
C GLU A 396 33.32 -11.09 -7.72
N ASP A 397 32.26 -10.47 -7.21
CA ASP A 397 31.96 -9.06 -7.45
C ASP A 397 32.97 -8.13 -6.76
N THR A 398 33.52 -8.50 -5.60
CA THR A 398 34.57 -7.72 -4.94
C THR A 398 35.82 -7.64 -5.81
N LEU A 399 36.23 -8.77 -6.40
CA LEU A 399 37.36 -8.80 -7.33
C LEU A 399 37.06 -8.04 -8.63
N ALA A 400 35.83 -8.13 -9.15
CA ALA A 400 35.39 -7.36 -10.31
C ALA A 400 35.38 -5.84 -10.04
N ARG A 401 34.86 -5.41 -8.88
CA ARG A 401 34.82 -4.01 -8.46
C ARG A 401 36.22 -3.44 -8.26
N LYS A 402 37.13 -4.21 -7.65
CA LYS A 402 38.55 -3.82 -7.53
C LYS A 402 39.18 -3.54 -8.91
N ARG A 403 38.97 -4.43 -9.88
CA ARG A 403 39.44 -4.22 -11.28
C ARG A 403 38.83 -2.97 -11.93
N GLU A 404 37.55 -2.73 -11.70
CA GLU A 404 36.87 -1.52 -12.19
C GLU A 404 37.44 -0.25 -11.55
N ASP A 405 37.74 -0.27 -10.25
CA ASP A 405 38.27 0.88 -9.52
C ASP A 405 39.73 1.17 -9.89
N GLU A 406 40.59 0.14 -10.03
CA GLU A 406 41.95 0.28 -10.57
C GLU A 406 41.94 0.86 -12.00
N TRP A 407 40.93 0.51 -12.81
CA TRP A 407 40.74 1.13 -14.12
C TRP A 407 40.30 2.60 -14.02
N LYS A 408 39.35 2.94 -13.13
CA LYS A 408 38.93 4.33 -12.89
C LYS A 408 40.10 5.20 -12.43
N GLU A 409 40.95 4.69 -11.54
CA GLU A 409 42.14 5.40 -11.05
C GLU A 409 43.15 5.66 -12.18
N ARG A 410 43.48 4.63 -12.98
CA ARG A 410 44.33 4.80 -14.18
C ARG A 410 43.74 5.81 -15.17
N LYS A 411 42.43 5.80 -15.37
CA LYS A 411 41.74 6.75 -16.24
C LYS A 411 41.78 8.19 -15.71
N LYS A 412 41.71 8.39 -14.38
CA LYS A 412 41.82 9.71 -13.74
C LYS A 412 43.26 10.24 -13.75
N GLY A 413 44.26 9.37 -13.58
CA GLY A 413 45.68 9.74 -13.56
C GLY A 413 46.33 9.99 -14.92
N ARG A 414 45.57 9.88 -16.03
CA ARG A 414 46.09 10.01 -17.40
C ARG A 414 46.52 11.44 -17.73
N LYS A 415 47.59 11.59 -18.51
CA LYS A 415 47.92 12.87 -19.15
C LYS A 415 47.02 13.12 -20.35
N ALA A 416 46.80 14.38 -20.73
CA ALA A 416 45.84 14.77 -21.78
C ALA A 416 46.07 14.08 -23.13
N ASN A 417 47.33 13.73 -23.47
CA ASN A 417 47.72 13.11 -24.73
C ASN A 417 47.80 11.56 -24.67
N GLU A 418 47.44 10.95 -23.54
CA GLU A 418 47.51 9.51 -23.36
C GLU A 418 46.17 8.84 -23.70
N LYS A 419 46.22 7.77 -24.50
CA LYS A 419 45.04 6.99 -24.87
C LYS A 419 44.38 6.45 -23.61
N ALA A 420 43.08 6.69 -23.46
CA ALA A 420 42.35 6.22 -22.29
C ALA A 420 42.44 4.68 -22.20
N PRO A 421 42.64 4.11 -21.00
CA PRO A 421 42.66 2.66 -20.82
C PRO A 421 41.31 2.07 -21.19
N GLU A 422 41.32 0.90 -21.84
CA GLU A 422 40.11 0.19 -22.25
C GLU A 422 39.28 -0.23 -21.04
N ASP A 423 37.95 -0.10 -21.12
CA ASP A 423 37.04 -0.50 -20.04
C ASP A 423 37.11 -2.03 -19.86
N PRO A 424 37.40 -2.53 -18.65
CA PRO A 424 37.54 -3.96 -18.40
C PRO A 424 36.22 -4.74 -18.54
N LYS A 425 35.07 -4.07 -18.70
CA LYS A 425 33.74 -4.66 -18.89
C LYS A 425 33.45 -5.79 -17.90
N VAL A 426 33.73 -5.53 -16.62
CA VAL A 426 33.64 -6.55 -15.57
C VAL A 426 32.20 -7.00 -15.31
N LEU A 427 32.05 -8.30 -15.06
CA LEU A 427 30.81 -8.91 -14.59
C LEU A 427 30.64 -8.60 -13.10
N ILE A 428 29.54 -7.91 -12.77
CA ILE A 428 29.11 -7.62 -11.39
C ILE A 428 27.65 -8.00 -11.32
N ARG A 429 27.32 -9.02 -10.52
CA ARG A 429 25.98 -9.62 -10.46
C ARG A 429 25.15 -9.09 -9.30
N MET A 430 25.77 -8.77 -8.18
CA MET A 430 25.15 -8.12 -7.02
C MET A 430 25.10 -6.62 -7.25
N VAL A 431 23.92 -6.11 -7.53
CA VAL A 431 23.67 -4.69 -7.71
C VAL A 431 22.90 -4.13 -6.51
N PRO A 432 23.21 -2.91 -6.05
CA PRO A 432 22.42 -2.28 -5.00
C PRO A 432 21.08 -1.82 -5.56
N VAL A 433 20.03 -1.87 -4.74
CA VAL A 433 18.68 -1.40 -5.13
C VAL A 433 18.69 0.08 -5.57
N THR A 434 19.63 0.85 -5.05
CA THR A 434 19.81 2.29 -5.32
C THR A 434 20.55 2.60 -6.63
N VAL A 435 20.98 1.59 -7.41
CA VAL A 435 21.72 1.76 -8.67
C VAL A 435 20.97 2.66 -9.67
N SER A 436 21.65 3.59 -10.37
CA SER A 436 20.99 4.41 -11.41
C SER A 436 20.61 3.57 -12.64
N CYS A 437 19.62 4.00 -13.43
CA CYS A 437 19.25 3.31 -14.68
C CYS A 437 20.43 3.19 -15.65
N SER A 438 21.22 4.25 -15.84
CA SER A 438 22.42 4.22 -16.69
C SER A 438 23.46 3.20 -16.22
N THR A 439 23.73 3.14 -14.90
CA THR A 439 24.65 2.16 -14.33
C THR A 439 24.09 0.75 -14.46
N LEU A 440 22.79 0.58 -14.22
CA LEU A 440 22.12 -0.71 -14.34
C LEU A 440 22.15 -1.24 -15.78
N LEU A 441 21.97 -0.36 -16.78
CA LEU A 441 22.12 -0.71 -18.20
C LEU A 441 23.54 -1.19 -18.51
N LYS A 442 24.57 -0.49 -18.01
CA LYS A 442 25.96 -0.93 -18.12
C LYS A 442 26.17 -2.30 -17.48
N ARG A 443 25.58 -2.55 -16.30
CA ARG A 443 25.66 -3.86 -15.62
C ARG A 443 25.01 -4.95 -16.45
N PHE A 444 23.84 -4.73 -17.03
CA PHE A 444 23.21 -5.72 -17.92
C PHE A 444 24.04 -6.03 -19.16
N LYS A 445 24.63 -5.02 -19.82
CA LYS A 445 25.50 -5.24 -20.97
C LYS A 445 26.72 -6.09 -20.61
N ASN A 446 27.37 -5.75 -19.50
CA ASN A 446 28.53 -6.50 -19.02
C ASN A 446 28.15 -7.87 -18.46
N ALA A 447 26.88 -8.09 -18.12
CA ALA A 447 26.41 -9.38 -17.60
C ALA A 447 26.39 -10.48 -18.66
N GLN A 448 26.36 -10.14 -19.95
CA GLN A 448 26.39 -11.11 -21.06
C GLN A 448 25.32 -12.22 -20.93
N GLY A 449 24.12 -11.84 -20.47
CA GLY A 449 23.01 -12.78 -20.26
C GLY A 449 22.99 -13.47 -18.90
N HIS A 450 23.97 -13.23 -18.02
CA HIS A 450 23.89 -13.63 -16.62
C HIS A 450 22.84 -12.82 -15.85
N THR A 451 22.16 -13.47 -14.91
CA THR A 451 21.12 -12.82 -14.11
C THR A 451 21.75 -11.99 -13.00
N LEU A 452 21.42 -10.69 -12.97
CA LEU A 452 21.73 -9.81 -11.85
C LEU A 452 20.83 -10.12 -10.66
N TYR A 453 21.30 -9.78 -9.46
CA TYR A 453 20.55 -9.94 -8.22
C TYR A 453 20.64 -8.70 -7.33
N SER A 454 19.52 -8.35 -6.70
CA SER A 454 19.44 -7.31 -5.67
C SER A 454 18.81 -7.84 -4.39
N PHE A 455 19.33 -7.39 -3.25
CA PHE A 455 18.68 -7.54 -1.96
C PHE A 455 18.48 -6.16 -1.31
N GLY A 456 17.27 -5.88 -0.85
CA GLY A 456 16.95 -4.67 -0.10
C GLY A 456 16.30 -4.98 1.24
N GLU A 457 16.84 -4.41 2.30
CA GLU A 457 16.28 -4.56 3.66
C GLU A 457 15.04 -3.70 3.90
N GLU A 458 14.83 -2.69 3.05
CA GLU A 458 13.69 -1.79 3.13
C GLU A 458 13.08 -1.53 1.75
N LEU A 459 11.83 -1.94 1.58
CA LEU A 459 11.07 -1.70 0.37
C LEU A 459 10.86 -0.20 0.09
N ASP A 460 10.83 0.65 1.13
CA ASP A 460 10.74 2.10 0.96
C ASP A 460 11.96 2.69 0.22
N THR A 461 13.12 2.03 0.27
CA THR A 461 14.30 2.44 -0.52
C THR A 461 14.05 2.31 -2.01
N LEU A 462 13.38 1.23 -2.44
CA LEU A 462 12.98 1.03 -3.84
C LEU A 462 12.05 2.15 -4.31
N ARG A 463 11.08 2.55 -3.48
CA ARG A 463 10.18 3.67 -3.77
C ARG A 463 10.94 4.99 -3.93
N LYS A 464 11.85 5.32 -3.01
CA LYS A 464 12.62 6.57 -3.06
C LYS A 464 13.49 6.65 -4.30
N THR A 465 14.15 5.55 -4.67
CA THR A 465 14.97 5.51 -5.89
C THR A 465 14.13 5.56 -7.16
N ASN A 466 12.92 5.00 -7.15
CA ASN A 466 12.02 5.00 -8.31
C ASN A 466 11.19 6.29 -8.47
N GLY A 467 11.10 7.12 -7.43
CA GLY A 467 10.32 8.37 -7.44
C GLY A 467 11.05 9.59 -7.97
N ALA A 468 12.33 9.48 -8.34
CA ALA A 468 13.14 10.58 -8.85
C ALA A 468 13.06 10.67 -10.38
N GLY A 469 12.06 11.40 -10.89
CA GLY A 469 12.02 11.87 -12.29
C GLY A 469 11.22 11.01 -13.29
N SER A 470 10.60 11.69 -14.26
CA SER A 470 9.56 11.19 -15.17
C SER A 470 10.00 10.21 -16.28
N TRP A 471 11.26 9.77 -16.33
CA TRP A 471 11.82 9.19 -17.57
C TRP A 471 12.57 7.85 -17.47
N SER A 472 12.37 7.08 -16.41
CA SER A 472 12.66 5.62 -16.38
C SER A 472 12.28 5.02 -15.02
N SER A 473 11.00 4.65 -14.85
CA SER A 473 10.58 3.97 -13.63
C SER A 473 11.18 2.56 -13.63
N LYS A 474 11.99 2.18 -12.62
CA LYS A 474 12.53 0.80 -12.56
C LYS A 474 11.45 -0.27 -12.44
N TYR A 475 10.20 0.13 -12.16
CA TYR A 475 9.05 -0.77 -12.20
C TYR A 475 8.87 -1.41 -13.58
N ASP A 476 9.17 -0.69 -14.66
CA ASP A 476 9.17 -1.24 -16.02
C ASP A 476 10.23 -2.32 -16.18
N ILE A 477 11.44 -2.06 -15.68
CA ILE A 477 12.55 -3.03 -15.67
C ILE A 477 12.13 -4.28 -14.90
N TYR A 478 11.48 -4.16 -13.74
CA TYR A 478 11.04 -5.32 -12.96
C TYR A 478 9.95 -6.14 -13.69
N ARG A 479 9.04 -5.50 -14.43
CA ARG A 479 8.06 -6.22 -15.25
C ARG A 479 8.74 -6.99 -16.38
N LEU A 480 9.69 -6.35 -17.06
CA LEU A 480 10.47 -6.97 -18.14
C LEU A 480 11.36 -8.10 -17.62
N ALA A 481 11.90 -7.96 -16.42
CA ALA A 481 12.75 -8.97 -15.79
C ALA A 481 12.07 -10.33 -15.62
N PHE A 482 10.75 -10.34 -15.39
CA PHE A 482 9.99 -11.57 -15.19
C PHE A 482 9.97 -12.47 -16.44
N ASP A 483 9.98 -11.89 -17.64
CA ASP A 483 9.90 -12.61 -18.92
C ASP A 483 11.19 -12.44 -19.77
N GLN A 484 12.26 -11.87 -19.21
CA GLN A 484 13.46 -11.43 -19.93
C GLN A 484 13.19 -10.55 -21.15
N GLY A 485 12.24 -9.62 -21.00
CA GLY A 485 11.92 -8.63 -22.01
C GLY A 485 13.10 -7.70 -22.32
N GLU A 486 12.98 -6.98 -23.43
CA GLU A 486 13.98 -6.02 -23.87
C GLU A 486 13.76 -4.67 -23.20
N TRP A 487 14.84 -4.11 -22.64
CA TRP A 487 14.87 -2.78 -22.07
C TRP A 487 16.10 -2.05 -22.57
N GLY A 488 15.97 -0.77 -22.87
CA GLY A 488 17.08 0.04 -23.33
C GLY A 488 16.75 1.51 -23.27
N GLN A 489 17.81 2.30 -23.38
CA GLN A 489 17.71 3.75 -23.46
C GLN A 489 18.83 4.25 -24.35
N ASP A 490 18.52 5.19 -25.24
CA ASP A 490 19.52 5.92 -26.01
C ASP A 490 19.69 7.33 -25.44
N TYR A 491 20.88 7.60 -24.93
CA TYR A 491 21.28 8.93 -24.51
C TYR A 491 22.05 9.63 -25.64
N ASN A 492 21.82 10.93 -25.76
CA ASN A 492 22.53 11.79 -26.71
C ASN A 492 23.99 12.07 -26.32
N SER A 493 24.39 11.76 -25.08
CA SER A 493 25.76 11.98 -24.61
C SER A 493 26.58 10.70 -24.70
N ASP A 494 27.76 10.80 -25.31
CA ASP A 494 28.74 9.69 -25.39
C ASP A 494 29.25 9.23 -24.01
N ALA A 495 29.00 10.02 -22.97
CA ALA A 495 29.36 9.71 -21.60
C ALA A 495 28.33 8.83 -20.88
N ALA A 496 27.09 8.76 -21.37
CA ALA A 496 26.03 7.93 -20.82
C ALA A 496 25.93 6.60 -21.58
N GLU A 497 25.54 5.54 -20.87
CA GLU A 497 25.44 4.22 -21.47
C GLU A 497 24.16 4.10 -22.30
N SER A 498 24.27 3.91 -23.61
CA SER A 498 23.14 3.82 -24.55
C SER A 498 22.99 2.44 -25.17
N GLY A 499 21.78 1.89 -25.28
CA GLY A 499 21.50 0.65 -26.02
C GLY A 499 20.42 -0.22 -25.38
N VAL A 500 20.18 -1.39 -25.97
CA VAL A 500 19.11 -2.34 -25.57
C VAL A 500 19.72 -3.64 -25.04
N VAL A 501 19.12 -4.17 -23.98
CA VAL A 501 19.50 -5.42 -23.30
C VAL A 501 18.27 -6.27 -23.00
N LYS A 502 18.45 -7.59 -22.90
CA LYS A 502 17.45 -8.46 -22.26
C LYS A 502 17.59 -8.35 -20.75
N VAL A 503 16.49 -8.11 -20.05
CA VAL A 503 16.50 -7.90 -18.60
C VAL A 503 16.54 -9.24 -17.87
N ALA A 504 17.73 -9.70 -17.48
CA ALA A 504 17.90 -10.84 -16.60
C ALA A 504 18.15 -10.35 -15.16
N TYR A 505 17.08 -10.21 -14.36
CA TYR A 505 17.18 -9.57 -13.04
C TYR A 505 16.24 -10.18 -12.00
N ASN A 506 16.81 -10.77 -10.96
CA ASN A 506 16.06 -11.27 -9.80
C ASN A 506 16.30 -10.37 -8.59
N TRP A 507 15.36 -10.33 -7.65
CA TRP A 507 15.57 -9.59 -6.42
C TRP A 507 14.68 -10.03 -5.27
N THR A 508 15.11 -9.72 -4.06
CA THR A 508 14.32 -9.90 -2.83
C THR A 508 14.33 -8.61 -2.02
N MET A 509 13.15 -8.16 -1.60
CA MET A 509 12.99 -6.99 -0.74
C MET A 509 12.30 -7.37 0.57
N LEU A 510 12.75 -6.78 1.67
CA LEU A 510 12.04 -6.81 2.95
C LEU A 510 11.25 -5.51 3.10
N GLY A 511 10.04 -5.56 3.64
CA GLY A 511 9.18 -4.39 3.75
C GLY A 511 8.20 -4.44 4.89
N THR A 512 7.59 -3.29 5.20
CA THR A 512 6.38 -3.23 6.02
C THR A 512 5.14 -3.28 5.14
N ASN A 513 3.99 -3.65 5.71
CA ASN A 513 2.70 -3.57 5.02
C ASN A 513 2.43 -2.14 4.49
N GLY A 514 2.84 -1.11 5.24
CA GLY A 514 2.77 0.28 4.80
C GLY A 514 3.66 0.60 3.59
N ALA A 515 4.91 0.11 3.56
CA ALA A 515 5.80 0.29 2.42
C ALA A 515 5.28 -0.44 1.16
N LEU A 516 4.72 -1.64 1.34
CA LEU A 516 4.11 -2.41 0.25
C LEU A 516 2.96 -1.63 -0.39
N LYS A 517 2.00 -1.15 0.42
CA LYS A 517 0.87 -0.33 -0.07
C LYS A 517 1.32 0.96 -0.77
N LYS A 518 2.47 1.53 -0.37
CA LYS A 518 3.02 2.73 -1.02
C LYS A 518 3.72 2.44 -2.35
N CYS A 519 4.33 1.26 -2.52
CA CYS A 519 5.00 0.85 -3.75
C CYS A 519 4.01 0.31 -4.79
N PHE A 520 3.00 -0.42 -4.34
CA PHE A 520 1.97 -1.02 -5.17
C PHE A 520 0.67 -0.21 -5.05
N ARG A 521 0.66 0.97 -5.66
CA ARG A 521 -0.56 1.76 -5.89
C ARG A 521 -1.27 1.26 -7.15
N ALA A 522 -2.42 1.85 -7.48
CA ALA A 522 -3.29 1.50 -8.61
C ALA A 522 -2.50 1.20 -9.90
N ASP A 523 -1.59 2.10 -10.27
CA ASP A 523 -0.71 2.02 -11.44
C ASP A 523 0.13 0.73 -11.49
N ASN A 524 0.78 0.35 -10.38
CA ASN A 524 1.64 -0.83 -10.29
C ASN A 524 0.88 -2.14 -10.11
N ILE A 525 -0.39 -2.06 -9.72
CA ILE A 525 -1.27 -3.22 -9.63
C ILE A 525 -1.85 -3.51 -11.01
N GLU A 526 -2.37 -2.48 -11.69
CA GLU A 526 -2.98 -2.58 -13.02
C GLU A 526 -1.95 -2.94 -14.09
N ASN A 527 -0.74 -2.38 -14.03
CA ASN A 527 0.32 -2.67 -14.99
C ASN A 527 0.89 -4.11 -14.90
N GLY A 528 0.37 -4.89 -13.97
CA GLY A 528 0.59 -6.32 -13.78
C GLY A 528 1.85 -6.67 -12.98
N LEU A 529 2.59 -5.71 -12.43
CA LEU A 529 3.77 -6.02 -11.61
C LEU A 529 3.40 -6.82 -10.35
N SER A 530 2.26 -6.50 -9.73
CA SER A 530 1.75 -7.21 -8.54
C SER A 530 1.64 -8.74 -8.73
N SER A 531 1.28 -9.19 -9.94
CA SER A 531 1.14 -10.63 -10.26
C SER A 531 2.47 -11.36 -10.48
N ARG A 532 3.57 -10.62 -10.67
CA ARG A 532 4.91 -11.16 -10.98
C ARG A 532 5.78 -11.33 -9.74
N ILE A 533 5.26 -11.01 -8.56
CA ILE A 533 6.02 -10.99 -7.31
C ILE A 533 5.51 -12.07 -6.37
N LEU A 534 6.45 -12.87 -5.84
CA LEU A 534 6.20 -13.79 -4.73
C LEU A 534 6.16 -12.99 -3.43
N VAL A 535 4.97 -12.86 -2.85
CA VAL A 535 4.79 -12.18 -1.55
C VAL A 535 4.76 -13.23 -0.45
N ALA A 536 5.43 -12.95 0.66
CA ALA A 536 5.32 -13.74 1.89
C ALA A 536 5.19 -12.84 3.10
N GLU A 537 4.35 -13.23 4.05
CA GLU A 537 4.13 -12.50 5.30
C GLU A 537 4.88 -13.17 6.45
N MET A 538 5.61 -12.35 7.22
CA MET A 538 6.14 -12.77 8.52
C MET A 538 4.99 -13.05 9.48
N PRO A 539 5.11 -14.07 10.35
CA PRO A 539 4.09 -14.35 11.35
C PRO A 539 3.87 -13.13 12.24
N ASP A 540 2.61 -12.91 12.63
CA ASP A 540 2.30 -11.91 13.65
C ASP A 540 2.98 -12.32 14.96
N SER A 541 3.81 -11.42 15.47
CA SER A 541 4.54 -11.61 16.73
C SER A 541 4.11 -10.60 17.78
N SER A 542 3.00 -9.89 17.56
CA SER A 542 2.42 -8.96 18.52
C SER A 542 2.18 -9.67 19.83
N PHE A 543 2.72 -9.10 20.92
CA PHE A 543 2.64 -9.65 22.28
C PHE A 543 3.22 -11.08 22.46
N SER A 544 3.84 -11.65 21.42
CA SER A 544 4.46 -12.97 21.46
C SER A 544 5.85 -12.90 22.10
N LYS A 545 6.29 -14.02 22.69
CA LYS A 545 7.66 -14.12 23.23
C LYS A 545 8.68 -13.97 22.10
N MET A 546 9.81 -13.34 22.41
CA MET A 546 10.93 -13.22 21.46
C MET A 546 11.35 -14.62 20.97
N PRO A 547 11.35 -14.87 19.65
CA PRO A 547 11.73 -16.16 19.11
C PRO A 547 13.21 -16.45 19.39
N LYS A 548 13.51 -17.71 19.71
CA LYS A 548 14.88 -18.18 19.90
C LYS A 548 15.42 -18.73 18.59
N PHE A 549 16.36 -18.01 17.99
CA PHE A 549 17.10 -18.48 16.83
C PHE A 549 18.26 -19.37 17.26
N LYS A 550 18.57 -20.37 16.44
CA LYS A 550 19.82 -21.14 16.56
C LYS A 550 20.73 -20.78 15.41
N HIS A 551 22.03 -20.78 15.65
CA HIS A 551 23.01 -20.61 14.58
C HIS A 551 23.06 -21.87 13.71
N ARG A 552 23.27 -21.67 12.40
CA ARG A 552 23.58 -22.77 11.48
C ARG A 552 25.00 -23.25 11.74
N SER A 553 25.22 -24.55 11.61
CA SER A 553 26.57 -25.11 11.71
C SER A 553 27.35 -24.81 10.42
N THR A 554 28.68 -24.87 10.47
CA THR A 554 29.54 -24.75 9.28
C THR A 554 29.22 -25.84 8.24
N GLU A 555 28.76 -27.02 8.68
CA GLU A 555 28.32 -28.08 7.77
C GLU A 555 27.03 -27.69 7.01
N ASP A 556 26.06 -27.08 7.69
CA ASP A 556 24.84 -26.58 7.06
C ASP A 556 25.16 -25.47 6.03
N GLU A 557 26.07 -24.56 6.36
CA GLU A 557 26.53 -23.53 5.43
C GLU A 557 27.24 -24.15 4.22
N GLY A 558 28.06 -25.17 4.42
CA GLY A 558 28.74 -25.92 3.35
C GLY A 558 27.76 -26.55 2.36
N LYS A 559 26.65 -27.12 2.85
CA LYS A 559 25.58 -27.68 2.01
C LYS A 559 24.83 -26.63 1.19
N ILE A 560 24.68 -25.42 1.72
CA ILE A 560 24.14 -24.29 0.95
C ILE A 560 25.10 -23.91 -0.19
N LEU A 561 26.40 -23.88 0.07
CA LEU A 561 27.40 -23.60 -0.96
C LEU A 561 27.46 -24.71 -2.02
N GLU A 562 27.31 -25.98 -1.62
CA GLU A 562 27.19 -27.12 -2.55
C GLU A 562 25.96 -26.96 -3.46
N ALA A 563 24.82 -26.53 -2.89
CA ALA A 563 23.61 -26.23 -3.66
C ALA A 563 23.84 -25.10 -4.69
N VAL A 564 24.58 -24.05 -4.31
CA VAL A 564 24.99 -22.98 -5.24
C VAL A 564 25.85 -23.54 -6.38
N THR A 565 26.89 -24.32 -6.08
CA THR A 565 27.73 -24.96 -7.10
C THR A 565 26.91 -25.84 -8.04
N ARG A 566 25.94 -26.58 -7.49
CA ARG A 566 25.05 -27.44 -8.27
C ARG A 566 24.11 -26.65 -9.19
N LEU A 567 23.56 -25.52 -8.75
CA LEU A 567 22.71 -24.68 -9.61
C LEU A 567 23.49 -24.11 -10.79
N ARG A 568 24.73 -23.67 -10.54
CA ARG A 568 25.63 -23.10 -11.56
C ARG A 568 26.13 -24.11 -12.60
N SER A 569 26.12 -25.41 -12.27
CA SER A 569 26.60 -26.43 -13.20
C SER A 569 25.60 -26.74 -14.31
N TYR A 570 24.34 -26.33 -14.17
CA TYR A 570 23.34 -26.50 -15.21
C TYR A 570 23.39 -25.35 -16.23
N SER A 571 23.32 -25.70 -17.50
CA SER A 571 23.18 -24.77 -18.61
C SER A 571 22.39 -25.41 -19.75
N GLY A 572 21.81 -24.58 -20.60
CA GLY A 572 21.01 -25.00 -21.74
C GLY A 572 19.60 -25.45 -21.35
N TYR A 573 19.00 -26.26 -22.21
CA TYR A 573 17.61 -26.69 -22.07
C TYR A 573 17.47 -27.82 -21.06
N VAL A 574 16.55 -27.66 -20.12
CA VAL A 574 16.17 -28.67 -19.11
C VAL A 574 14.70 -29.01 -19.27
N ASP A 575 14.41 -30.23 -19.73
CA ASP A 575 13.03 -30.69 -19.82
C ASP A 575 12.45 -31.01 -18.42
N THR A 576 11.19 -30.67 -18.25
CA THR A 576 10.43 -30.77 -16.99
C THR A 576 8.97 -31.20 -17.24
N PRO A 577 8.75 -32.35 -17.89
CA PRO A 577 7.42 -32.77 -18.33
C PRO A 577 6.45 -32.99 -17.16
N ARG A 578 6.94 -33.51 -16.02
CA ARG A 578 6.07 -33.78 -14.87
C ARG A 578 5.68 -32.50 -14.14
N LEU A 579 6.61 -31.55 -14.00
CA LEU A 579 6.33 -30.23 -13.43
C LEU A 579 5.37 -29.44 -14.30
N ARG A 580 5.58 -29.43 -15.63
CA ARG A 580 4.66 -28.78 -16.57
C ARG A 580 3.25 -29.31 -16.42
N LYS A 581 3.09 -30.64 -16.42
CA LYS A 581 1.78 -31.29 -16.25
C LYS A 581 1.14 -30.95 -14.90
N ALA A 582 1.89 -31.03 -13.80
CA ALA A 582 1.35 -30.73 -12.47
C ALA A 582 0.88 -29.28 -12.32
N ILE A 583 1.60 -28.33 -12.92
CA ILE A 583 1.23 -26.91 -12.90
C ILE A 583 0.09 -26.60 -13.86
N GLU A 584 0.04 -27.27 -15.02
CA GLU A 584 -1.08 -27.20 -15.96
C GLU A 584 -2.39 -27.67 -15.32
N GLU A 585 -2.37 -28.80 -14.63
CA GLU A 585 -3.52 -29.32 -13.87
C GLU A 585 -3.96 -28.32 -12.79
N TRP A 586 -3.01 -27.78 -12.01
CA TRP A 586 -3.31 -26.80 -10.96
C TRP A 586 -3.89 -25.50 -11.50
N VAL A 587 -3.30 -24.92 -12.57
CA VAL A 587 -3.77 -23.63 -13.10
C VAL A 587 -5.15 -23.73 -13.75
N GLU A 588 -5.49 -24.91 -14.28
CA GLU A 588 -6.81 -25.22 -14.82
C GLU A 588 -7.83 -25.47 -13.70
N GLU A 589 -7.47 -26.18 -12.63
CA GLU A 589 -8.30 -26.31 -11.43
C GLU A 589 -8.68 -24.92 -10.88
N LYS A 590 -7.69 -24.02 -10.73
CA LYS A 590 -7.94 -22.63 -10.29
C LYS A 590 -8.76 -21.81 -11.29
N ARG A 591 -8.73 -22.14 -12.58
CA ARG A 591 -9.62 -21.52 -13.57
C ARG A 591 -11.07 -21.90 -13.28
N VAL A 592 -11.32 -23.18 -13.02
CA VAL A 592 -12.65 -23.70 -12.74
C VAL A 592 -13.18 -23.12 -11.43
N GLU A 593 -12.37 -23.07 -10.37
CA GLU A 593 -12.73 -22.39 -9.11
C GLU A 593 -13.07 -20.91 -9.35
N ALA A 594 -12.20 -20.15 -10.01
CA ALA A 594 -12.43 -18.74 -10.28
C ALA A 594 -13.68 -18.49 -11.13
N ALA A 595 -13.97 -19.39 -12.09
CA ALA A 595 -15.17 -19.31 -12.91
C ALA A 595 -16.45 -19.59 -12.12
N LYS A 596 -16.44 -20.57 -11.22
CA LYS A 596 -17.58 -20.88 -10.33
C LYS A 596 -17.90 -19.72 -9.40
N ASP A 597 -16.88 -19.07 -8.86
CA ASP A 597 -17.02 -17.97 -7.90
C ASP A 597 -17.13 -16.58 -8.57
N ILE A 598 -16.97 -16.50 -9.89
CA ILE A 598 -16.82 -15.23 -10.65
C ILE A 598 -15.70 -14.35 -10.03
N ASP A 599 -14.63 -14.99 -9.56
CA ASP A 599 -13.52 -14.34 -8.90
C ASP A 599 -12.49 -13.85 -9.93
N HIS A 600 -12.67 -12.61 -10.39
CA HIS A 600 -11.75 -11.96 -11.32
C HIS A 600 -10.34 -11.75 -10.76
N VAL A 601 -10.20 -11.64 -9.43
CA VAL A 601 -8.89 -11.49 -8.79
C VAL A 601 -8.14 -12.81 -8.89
N LYS A 602 -8.80 -13.92 -8.54
CA LYS A 602 -8.26 -15.28 -8.66
C LYS A 602 -7.91 -15.61 -10.11
N ASP A 603 -8.77 -15.30 -11.09
CA ASP A 603 -8.47 -15.54 -12.51
C ASP A 603 -7.26 -14.73 -13.01
N THR A 604 -7.08 -13.52 -12.49
CA THR A 604 -5.94 -12.67 -12.85
C THR A 604 -4.64 -13.22 -12.27
N TYR A 605 -4.60 -13.52 -10.97
CA TYR A 605 -3.38 -13.92 -10.29
C TYR A 605 -2.97 -15.38 -10.55
N ARG A 606 -3.92 -16.31 -10.75
CA ARG A 606 -3.60 -17.74 -10.94
C ARG A 606 -2.59 -18.01 -12.06
N LYS A 607 -2.64 -17.22 -13.14
CA LYS A 607 -1.79 -17.40 -14.34
C LYS A 607 -0.31 -17.19 -14.04
N ARG A 608 0.02 -16.11 -13.32
CA ARG A 608 1.42 -15.81 -12.97
C ARG A 608 1.86 -16.51 -11.70
N ALA A 609 0.95 -16.80 -10.77
CA ALA A 609 1.22 -17.68 -9.63
C ALA A 609 1.65 -19.08 -10.08
N ALA A 610 1.01 -19.65 -11.13
CA ALA A 610 1.41 -20.91 -11.76
C ALA A 610 2.86 -20.85 -12.28
N VAL A 611 3.22 -19.78 -13.00
CA VAL A 611 4.58 -19.58 -13.51
C VAL A 611 5.61 -19.48 -12.37
N ILE A 612 5.29 -18.76 -11.30
CA ILE A 612 6.16 -18.64 -10.12
C ILE A 612 6.35 -20.00 -9.46
N GLY A 613 5.26 -20.73 -9.18
CA GLY A 613 5.31 -22.07 -8.61
C GLY A 613 6.11 -23.06 -9.46
N PHE A 614 5.91 -23.02 -10.79
CA PHE A 614 6.70 -23.81 -11.74
C PHE A 614 8.19 -23.49 -11.64
N ARG A 615 8.59 -22.20 -11.67
CA ARG A 615 10.00 -21.79 -11.56
C ARG A 615 10.62 -22.21 -10.23
N CYS A 616 9.88 -22.13 -9.12
CA CYS A 616 10.30 -22.67 -7.82
C CYS A 616 10.50 -24.20 -7.89
N GLY A 617 9.61 -24.91 -8.57
CA GLY A 617 9.74 -26.33 -8.87
C GLY A 617 10.96 -26.68 -9.71
N VAL A 618 11.31 -25.86 -10.71
CA VAL A 618 12.53 -26.03 -11.50
C VAL A 618 13.77 -25.89 -10.63
N VAL A 619 13.85 -24.84 -9.79
CA VAL A 619 14.97 -24.68 -8.83
C VAL A 619 15.09 -25.92 -7.95
N TYR A 620 13.97 -26.43 -7.42
CA TYR A 620 13.96 -27.69 -6.67
C TYR A 620 14.53 -28.84 -7.50
N ARG A 621 14.03 -29.06 -8.72
CA ARG A 621 14.47 -30.13 -9.62
C ARG A 621 15.96 -30.07 -9.90
N LEU A 622 16.54 -28.88 -10.05
CA LEU A 622 17.99 -28.72 -10.27
C LEU A 622 18.78 -29.18 -9.03
N LEU A 623 18.30 -28.84 -7.84
CA LEU A 623 18.90 -29.21 -6.56
C LEU A 623 18.72 -30.69 -6.19
N ASP A 624 17.58 -31.30 -6.52
CA ASP A 624 17.31 -32.73 -6.29
C ASP A 624 17.92 -33.60 -7.41
N GLY A 625 17.98 -33.06 -8.64
CA GLY A 625 18.46 -33.72 -9.85
C GLY A 625 17.38 -34.48 -10.63
N LYS A 626 16.14 -34.52 -10.12
CA LYS A 626 15.02 -35.24 -10.73
C LYS A 626 13.68 -34.59 -10.38
N GLU A 627 12.67 -34.87 -11.18
CA GLU A 627 11.26 -34.51 -10.90
C GLU A 627 10.64 -35.53 -9.93
N SER A 628 11.02 -35.47 -8.65
CA SER A 628 10.44 -36.32 -7.60
C SER A 628 9.01 -35.89 -7.24
N ASN A 629 8.21 -36.77 -6.62
CA ASN A 629 6.86 -36.38 -6.16
C ASN A 629 6.90 -35.18 -5.20
N ARG A 630 7.94 -35.10 -4.35
CA ARG A 630 8.18 -33.95 -3.47
C ARG A 630 8.46 -32.66 -4.26
N CYS A 631 9.15 -32.75 -5.39
CA CYS A 631 9.36 -31.62 -6.30
C CYS A 631 8.03 -31.10 -6.88
N LEU A 632 7.14 -32.01 -7.31
CA LEU A 632 5.82 -31.64 -7.83
C LEU A 632 4.94 -31.02 -6.73
N GLU A 633 4.87 -31.67 -5.56
CA GLU A 633 4.16 -31.15 -4.39
C GLU A 633 4.67 -29.77 -3.98
N PHE A 634 5.99 -29.55 -4.02
CA PHE A 634 6.60 -28.27 -3.73
C PHE A 634 6.19 -27.19 -4.74
N ALA A 635 6.22 -27.49 -6.04
CA ALA A 635 5.86 -26.54 -7.09
C ALA A 635 4.39 -26.08 -6.96
N VAL A 636 3.47 -27.04 -6.75
CA VAL A 636 2.05 -26.77 -6.54
C VAL A 636 1.82 -25.98 -5.25
N MET A 637 2.50 -26.36 -4.15
CA MET A 637 2.43 -25.62 -2.90
C MET A 637 2.89 -24.17 -3.05
N MET A 638 3.97 -23.92 -3.80
CA MET A 638 4.46 -22.56 -4.06
C MET A 638 3.50 -21.77 -4.96
N ALA A 639 2.86 -22.41 -5.95
CA ALA A 639 1.84 -21.78 -6.79
C ALA A 639 0.62 -21.35 -5.95
N GLU A 640 0.12 -22.26 -5.11
CA GLU A 640 -0.99 -22.01 -4.19
C GLU A 640 -0.66 -20.88 -3.20
N TYR A 641 0.47 -20.99 -2.51
CA TYR A 641 0.91 -19.98 -1.55
C TYR A 641 1.07 -18.60 -2.23
N CYS A 642 1.67 -18.56 -3.42
CA CYS A 642 1.82 -17.32 -4.17
C CYS A 642 0.47 -16.70 -4.53
N LEU A 643 -0.49 -17.50 -5.03
CA LEU A 643 -1.83 -17.03 -5.36
C LEU A 643 -2.53 -16.43 -4.13
N GLN A 644 -2.53 -17.16 -3.02
CA GLN A 644 -3.16 -16.72 -1.77
C GLN A 644 -2.55 -15.41 -1.25
N GLN A 645 -1.21 -15.30 -1.25
CA GLN A 645 -0.52 -14.11 -0.78
C GLN A 645 -0.72 -12.91 -1.71
N GLN A 646 -0.78 -13.11 -3.02
CA GLN A 646 -1.11 -12.04 -3.98
C GLN A 646 -2.55 -11.54 -3.80
N MET A 647 -3.51 -12.46 -3.63
CA MET A 647 -4.91 -12.12 -3.35
C MET A 647 -5.06 -11.38 -2.02
N SER A 648 -4.38 -11.84 -0.96
CA SER A 648 -4.39 -11.18 0.35
C SER A 648 -3.75 -9.80 0.31
N ALA A 649 -2.59 -9.66 -0.34
CA ALA A 649 -1.83 -8.42 -0.34
C ALA A 649 -2.39 -7.36 -1.30
N PHE A 650 -2.93 -7.77 -2.44
CA PHE A 650 -3.30 -6.88 -3.55
C PHE A 650 -4.74 -7.04 -4.03
N GLY A 651 -5.46 -8.08 -3.61
CA GLY A 651 -6.77 -8.42 -4.16
C GLY A 651 -7.83 -7.35 -3.93
N GLU A 652 -7.85 -6.69 -2.77
CA GLU A 652 -8.76 -5.57 -2.52
C GLU A 652 -8.48 -4.41 -3.47
N ALA A 653 -7.21 -4.01 -3.61
CA ALA A 653 -6.82 -2.94 -4.51
C ALA A 653 -7.13 -3.29 -5.97
N LEU A 654 -6.87 -4.53 -6.41
CA LEU A 654 -7.21 -4.98 -7.76
C LEU A 654 -8.74 -5.01 -7.99
N ARG A 655 -9.55 -5.37 -6.98
CA ARG A 655 -11.01 -5.27 -7.07
C ARG A 655 -11.46 -3.84 -7.22
N THR A 656 -10.94 -2.93 -6.40
CA THR A 656 -11.26 -1.51 -6.47
C THR A 656 -10.88 -0.93 -7.83
N GLU A 657 -9.72 -1.27 -8.39
CA GLU A 657 -9.36 -0.85 -9.74
C GLU A 657 -10.23 -1.51 -10.81
N CYS A 658 -10.59 -2.78 -10.68
CA CYS A 658 -11.54 -3.42 -11.59
C CYS A 658 -12.92 -2.76 -11.54
N VAL A 659 -13.37 -2.33 -10.36
CA VAL A 659 -14.62 -1.58 -10.18
C VAL A 659 -14.47 -0.17 -10.74
N ASN A 660 -13.38 0.55 -10.48
CA ASN A 660 -13.11 1.88 -11.01
C ASN A 660 -13.00 1.86 -12.54
N ALA A 661 -12.28 0.90 -13.12
CA ALA A 661 -12.19 0.72 -14.57
C ALA A 661 -13.54 0.31 -15.17
N ARG A 662 -14.34 -0.50 -14.45
CA ARG A 662 -15.73 -0.78 -14.81
C ARG A 662 -16.59 0.47 -14.68
N GLU A 663 -16.42 1.31 -13.67
CA GLU A 663 -17.17 2.53 -13.40
C GLU A 663 -16.77 3.67 -14.34
N GLU A 664 -15.51 3.75 -14.78
CA GLU A 664 -15.06 4.60 -15.88
C GLU A 664 -15.60 4.08 -17.22
N CYS A 665 -15.64 2.76 -17.41
CA CYS A 665 -16.40 2.14 -18.49
C CYS A 665 -17.92 2.31 -18.34
N GLN A 666 -18.47 2.57 -17.13
CA GLN A 666 -19.90 2.80 -16.89
C GLN A 666 -20.28 4.29 -16.93
N ARG A 667 -19.35 5.21 -16.65
CA ARG A 667 -19.39 6.61 -17.12
C ARG A 667 -19.41 6.64 -18.66
N TYR A 668 -18.97 5.54 -19.29
CA TYR A 668 -19.15 5.19 -20.69
C TYR A 668 -20.12 4.01 -20.95
N GLY A 669 -21.11 3.79 -20.08
CA GLY A 669 -22.22 2.85 -20.30
C GLY A 669 -22.44 1.85 -19.17
N SER A 670 -23.40 2.14 -18.29
CA SER A 670 -23.95 1.17 -17.35
C SER A 670 -24.45 -0.08 -18.09
N ASN A 671 -24.28 -1.25 -17.49
CA ASN A 671 -25.39 -2.15 -17.16
C ASN A 671 -24.85 -3.51 -16.71
N HIS A 672 -25.70 -4.23 -15.98
CA HIS A 672 -25.56 -5.65 -15.65
C HIS A 672 -25.13 -6.46 -16.90
N SER A 673 -24.57 -7.66 -16.70
CA SER A 673 -24.21 -8.53 -17.83
C SER A 673 -25.39 -8.59 -18.82
N VAL A 674 -25.15 -8.16 -20.06
CA VAL A 674 -26.21 -8.11 -21.10
C VAL A 674 -26.75 -9.50 -21.37
N PHE A 675 -25.93 -10.53 -21.15
CA PHE A 675 -26.39 -11.91 -21.22
C PHE A 675 -27.53 -12.15 -20.24
N ASP A 676 -27.42 -11.75 -18.98
CA ASP A 676 -28.45 -12.02 -17.96
C ASP A 676 -29.75 -11.24 -18.21
N GLN A 677 -29.64 -10.04 -18.80
CA GLN A 677 -30.79 -9.20 -19.15
C GLN A 677 -31.57 -9.69 -20.37
N LEU A 678 -30.97 -10.50 -21.23
CA LEU A 678 -31.68 -11.07 -22.39
C LEU A 678 -32.74 -12.08 -21.92
N SER A 679 -33.84 -12.16 -22.65
CA SER A 679 -34.78 -13.25 -22.47
C SER A 679 -34.14 -14.61 -22.80
N PRO A 680 -34.69 -15.74 -22.31
CA PRO A 680 -34.20 -17.09 -22.63
C PRO A 680 -34.09 -17.37 -24.13
N THR A 681 -34.90 -16.71 -24.95
CA THR A 681 -34.75 -16.62 -26.40
C THR A 681 -34.71 -15.15 -26.79
N PHE A 682 -33.76 -14.74 -27.63
CA PHE A 682 -33.53 -13.34 -28.01
C PHE A 682 -33.06 -13.21 -29.47
N THR A 683 -33.19 -12.00 -30.01
CA THR A 683 -32.76 -11.61 -31.34
C THR A 683 -31.57 -10.65 -31.32
N MET A 684 -30.98 -10.41 -32.48
CA MET A 684 -29.91 -9.40 -32.62
C MET A 684 -30.46 -8.00 -32.36
N ASP A 685 -31.74 -7.75 -32.64
CA ASP A 685 -32.40 -6.48 -32.34
C ASP A 685 -32.59 -6.29 -30.83
N ASP A 686 -32.88 -7.35 -30.07
CA ASP A 686 -32.94 -7.29 -28.60
C ASP A 686 -31.57 -6.98 -27.99
N LEU A 687 -30.50 -7.59 -28.55
CA LEU A 687 -29.13 -7.31 -28.16
C LEU A 687 -28.72 -5.87 -28.48
N ARG A 688 -29.13 -5.34 -29.64
CA ARG A 688 -28.95 -3.93 -30.04
C ARG A 688 -29.71 -2.99 -29.13
N ALA A 689 -30.94 -3.35 -28.73
CA ALA A 689 -31.77 -2.54 -27.85
C ALA A 689 -31.14 -2.39 -26.46
N LEU A 690 -30.56 -3.48 -25.92
CA LEU A 690 -29.86 -3.47 -24.62
C LEU A 690 -28.48 -2.76 -24.66
N LYS A 691 -27.88 -2.61 -25.84
CA LYS A 691 -26.54 -2.00 -26.04
C LYS A 691 -26.55 -0.68 -26.81
N ARG A 692 -27.71 -0.04 -26.94
CA ARG A 692 -27.85 1.16 -27.78
C ARG A 692 -26.84 2.24 -27.35
N ASN A 693 -26.06 2.73 -28.32
CA ASN A 693 -24.97 3.73 -28.24
C ASN A 693 -23.59 3.27 -27.73
N PHE A 694 -23.38 1.99 -27.39
CA PHE A 694 -22.10 1.52 -26.80
C PHE A 694 -21.36 0.42 -27.57
N CYS A 695 -21.92 -0.11 -28.67
CA CYS A 695 -21.31 -1.22 -29.41
C CYS A 695 -21.65 -1.18 -30.91
N SER A 696 -20.68 -1.50 -31.79
CA SER A 696 -20.91 -1.57 -33.24
C SER A 696 -21.53 -2.91 -33.66
N ASP A 697 -22.23 -2.93 -34.80
CA ASP A 697 -22.90 -4.12 -35.34
C ASP A 697 -21.93 -5.28 -35.66
N ALA A 698 -20.64 -4.98 -35.87
CA ALA A 698 -19.59 -5.98 -36.03
C ALA A 698 -19.17 -6.63 -34.69
N ALA A 699 -19.15 -5.84 -33.61
CA ALA A 699 -18.80 -6.31 -32.27
C ALA A 699 -19.93 -7.18 -31.66
N LEU A 700 -21.19 -6.82 -31.88
CA LEU A 700 -22.35 -7.64 -31.46
C LEU A 700 -22.34 -9.04 -32.11
N ARG A 701 -22.01 -9.11 -33.40
CA ARG A 701 -21.86 -10.40 -34.10
C ARG A 701 -20.73 -11.26 -33.53
N LYS A 702 -19.60 -10.66 -33.13
CA LYS A 702 -18.50 -11.39 -32.46
C LYS A 702 -18.90 -11.92 -31.08
N ILE A 703 -19.67 -11.15 -30.31
CA ILE A 703 -20.17 -11.56 -28.98
C ILE A 703 -21.07 -12.80 -29.12
N VAL A 704 -22.05 -12.74 -30.02
CA VAL A 704 -22.97 -13.87 -30.29
C VAL A 704 -22.20 -15.09 -30.81
N SER A 705 -21.21 -14.89 -31.70
CA SER A 705 -20.37 -15.99 -32.18
C SER A 705 -19.57 -16.67 -31.08
N ARG A 706 -19.07 -15.92 -30.07
CA ARG A 706 -18.36 -16.49 -28.92
C ARG A 706 -19.29 -17.26 -28.01
N TRP A 707 -20.44 -16.68 -27.66
CA TRP A 707 -21.45 -17.39 -26.85
C TRP A 707 -21.92 -18.69 -27.50
N TYR A 708 -22.02 -18.71 -28.83
CA TYR A 708 -22.34 -19.92 -29.58
C TYR A 708 -21.19 -20.94 -29.53
N HIS A 709 -19.95 -20.52 -29.75
CA HIS A 709 -18.77 -21.38 -29.68
C HIS A 709 -18.55 -21.96 -28.27
N ASP A 710 -18.79 -21.16 -27.23
CA ASP A 710 -18.60 -21.52 -25.83
C ASP A 710 -19.80 -22.31 -25.25
N GLY A 711 -20.81 -22.61 -26.08
CA GLY A 711 -21.96 -23.45 -25.70
C GLY A 711 -22.97 -22.78 -24.77
N TRP A 712 -22.97 -21.44 -24.67
CA TRP A 712 -23.90 -20.69 -23.82
C TRP A 712 -25.23 -20.43 -24.50
N ILE A 713 -25.24 -20.41 -25.84
CA ILE A 713 -26.45 -20.23 -26.65
C ILE A 713 -26.46 -21.23 -27.81
N GLU A 714 -27.65 -21.64 -28.21
CA GLU A 714 -27.91 -22.34 -29.47
C GLU A 714 -28.64 -21.42 -30.45
N LYS A 715 -28.49 -21.71 -31.74
CA LYS A 715 -29.21 -21.00 -32.79
C LYS A 715 -30.56 -21.69 -33.00
N SER A 716 -31.65 -21.03 -32.60
CA SER A 716 -33.00 -21.57 -32.76
C SER A 716 -33.53 -21.37 -34.18
N ASP A 717 -33.20 -20.26 -34.84
CA ASP A 717 -33.45 -20.04 -36.27
C ASP A 717 -32.49 -18.98 -36.88
N THR A 718 -32.77 -18.52 -38.11
CA THR A 718 -31.95 -17.51 -38.82
C THR A 718 -31.78 -16.18 -38.09
N LYS A 719 -32.68 -15.80 -37.18
CA LYS A 719 -32.73 -14.50 -36.48
C LYS A 719 -32.77 -14.61 -34.95
N HIS A 720 -32.97 -15.80 -34.39
CA HIS A 720 -33.14 -16.05 -32.96
C HIS A 720 -32.05 -16.96 -32.38
N TRP A 721 -31.67 -16.67 -31.13
CA TRP A 721 -30.77 -17.47 -30.30
C TRP A 721 -31.46 -17.82 -28.99
N ARG A 722 -31.17 -19.01 -28.46
CA ARG A 722 -31.69 -19.47 -27.18
C ARG A 722 -30.55 -19.72 -26.21
N LYS A 723 -30.70 -19.27 -24.97
CA LYS A 723 -29.78 -19.57 -23.87
C LYS A 723 -29.87 -21.06 -23.51
N ILE A 724 -28.72 -21.72 -23.42
CA ILE A 724 -28.64 -23.08 -22.91
C ILE A 724 -28.46 -22.97 -21.40
N SER A 725 -29.40 -23.56 -20.64
CA SER A 725 -29.22 -23.72 -19.19
C SER A 725 -28.05 -24.68 -18.97
N VAL A 726 -26.85 -24.14 -18.83
CA VAL A 726 -25.72 -24.92 -18.33
C VAL A 726 -26.10 -25.33 -16.92
N THR A 727 -26.38 -26.61 -16.73
CA THR A 727 -26.44 -27.20 -15.40
C THR A 727 -25.00 -27.15 -14.89
N LEU A 728 -24.69 -26.11 -14.10
CA LEU A 728 -23.43 -26.01 -13.36
C LEU A 728 -23.35 -27.08 -12.28
#